data_AF-A0A7W0V904-F1
#
_entry.id   AF-A0A7W0V904-F1
#
_cell.length_a   1.000
_cell.length_b   1.000
_cell.length_c   1.000
_cell.angle_alpha   90.00
_cell.angle_beta   90.00
_cell.angle_gamma   90.00
#
_symmetry.space_group_name_H-M   'P 1'
#
loop_
_entity.id
_entity.type
_entity.pdbx_description
1 polymer ?
#
loop_
_entity_poly.entity_id
_entity_poly.type
_entity_poly.pdbx_seq_one_letter_code
_entity_poly.pdbx_strand_id
1 'polypeptide(L)'
;TDWMPSGSMNMLRELACADGFNTTYLDGYFSDVELWKMVTVNAASVTATDDVIGVLAPGKVADITIFRRNDKPAYRAVIEANPEDVVLVMRGGKILYGDDVATTALTTDTACDAVDVCGTMKKVCLMAEAGKTYTALKAAAGANIYPAFTCGTPMNEPSCTPMRPTATAGSTVFTGVASATDSDGDGVEDAADNCPMTFNPVRPVDNGVQGDADSDEEGDACDPCPLDADATSCSSIDPNDRDHDGAPNATDNCPELANADQADGDNDGKGDACDACPTESNPGAAGCATTIYKIKNGMTPVGTAVHVVNALVTGKGTNGFFVQVKVGDPGYLGADHSGLFVYTGTMAPTLANVTVGARVTIDGTVTLFQGQTELDGVTAVVVTAAGPEAVPAPIAVTYADVKTGGPRALTLEGVIVSLPGASVTALNAMFGEFTVTDTTNNSLIVDDFLFVPPTPVVGQMYSALSGILTLRQSVSKLEVRSASDLMAGPPGLASFGPNLSYARVGTVGATFPQALTVTLSAPAQGNTVVTILSGNTNALTVTNVTVANGMTTATVPVTALMQNPDVSVMAMLGVQVLTAHVRVLGVTEVPSTVTLTPDDATVAPNGTVQFTVTLDIPALAPTVVNLAVSPTNAGTLPASVTVPTNATSATFSYTDTANIGTATVSAALGASTSNATVTVSTGATHLVINEVDYDQIGSDNAEFIEIYNPSSAAVSLAGMQVILVNGSTGDIYDTIDLGTGTLAGSSYLVIAGANVSVISPATKRDPGWLTDKIQNGAPDGIALIDNVAHTLIDALSYEGGVTMVDLPGFAAPVSLVEGTMLPITSADSNTVAGSLCRSPNGQDTDDAAADWRVCPASSAGLPNP
;
A
#
# COMPACT_ATOMS: atom_id res chain seq x y z
N THR A 1 -25.56 -6.66 -18.60
CA THR A 1 -24.76 -5.42 -18.57
C THR A 1 -23.31 -5.68 -18.27
N ASP A 2 -22.97 -6.62 -17.38
CA ASP A 2 -21.59 -6.76 -16.88
C ASP A 2 -21.10 -5.40 -16.31
N TRP A 3 -19.98 -4.87 -16.80
CA TRP A 3 -19.45 -3.54 -16.50
C TRP A 3 -18.89 -2.90 -17.77
N MET A 4 -18.73 -1.57 -17.79
CA MET A 4 -18.33 -0.79 -18.99
C MET A 4 -17.17 -1.35 -19.84
N PRO A 5 -16.12 -1.98 -19.29
CA PRO A 5 -15.07 -2.63 -20.10
C PRO A 5 -15.52 -3.82 -20.95
N SER A 6 -16.57 -4.55 -20.54
CA SER A 6 -16.99 -5.81 -21.19
C SER A 6 -18.50 -5.96 -21.37
N GLY A 7 -19.30 -4.94 -21.06
CA GLY A 7 -20.72 -4.89 -21.42
C GLY A 7 -21.31 -3.49 -21.42
N SER A 8 -22.64 -3.41 -21.46
CA SER A 8 -23.35 -2.13 -21.67
C SER A 8 -23.30 -1.20 -20.47
N MET A 9 -23.29 0.10 -20.74
CA MET A 9 -23.28 1.14 -19.71
C MET A 9 -24.45 1.08 -18.72
N ASN A 10 -25.63 0.64 -19.18
CA ASN A 10 -26.81 0.48 -18.35
C ASN A 10 -27.80 -0.54 -18.96
N MET A 11 -28.85 -0.88 -18.22
CA MET A 11 -29.87 -1.83 -18.66
C MET A 11 -30.65 -1.37 -19.90
N LEU A 12 -30.78 -0.06 -20.16
CA LEU A 12 -31.46 0.43 -21.37
C LEU A 12 -30.60 0.18 -22.62
N ARG A 13 -29.28 0.39 -22.51
CA ARG A 13 -28.31 0.01 -23.55
C ARG A 13 -28.30 -1.51 -23.76
N GLU A 14 -28.36 -2.29 -22.68
CA GLU A 14 -28.43 -3.76 -22.78
C GLU A 14 -29.70 -4.22 -23.50
N LEU A 15 -30.87 -3.65 -23.17
CA LEU A 15 -32.13 -3.94 -23.86
C LEU A 15 -32.07 -3.56 -25.33
N ALA A 16 -31.46 -2.42 -25.67
CA ALA A 16 -31.24 -2.03 -27.06
C ALA A 16 -30.30 -2.98 -27.80
N CYS A 17 -29.25 -3.48 -27.14
CA CYS A 17 -28.39 -4.52 -27.71
C CYS A 17 -29.13 -5.85 -27.88
N ALA A 18 -29.90 -6.30 -26.89
CA ALA A 18 -30.66 -7.54 -26.95
C ALA A 18 -31.73 -7.50 -28.04
N ASP A 19 -32.43 -6.38 -28.20
CA ASP A 19 -33.38 -6.14 -29.28
C ASP A 19 -32.71 -6.09 -30.65
N GLY A 20 -31.58 -5.39 -30.76
CA GLY A 20 -30.76 -5.36 -31.97
C GLY A 20 -30.24 -6.75 -32.35
N PHE A 21 -29.87 -7.56 -31.36
CA PHE A 21 -29.47 -8.94 -31.56
C PHE A 21 -30.65 -9.81 -32.01
N ASN A 22 -31.77 -9.73 -31.31
CA ASN A 22 -33.00 -10.47 -31.62
C ASN A 22 -33.49 -10.20 -33.05
N THR A 23 -33.50 -8.93 -33.47
CA THR A 23 -33.96 -8.54 -34.80
C THR A 23 -32.96 -8.88 -35.91
N THR A 24 -31.66 -8.85 -35.62
CA THR A 24 -30.61 -9.12 -36.62
C THR A 24 -30.32 -10.62 -36.77
N TYR A 25 -30.29 -11.37 -35.67
CA TYR A 25 -29.74 -12.73 -35.60
C TYR A 25 -30.73 -13.82 -35.21
N LEU A 26 -31.90 -13.44 -34.67
CA LEU A 26 -32.91 -14.40 -34.19
C LEU A 26 -34.27 -14.21 -34.90
N ASP A 27 -34.31 -13.53 -36.04
CA ASP A 27 -35.53 -13.23 -36.82
C ASP A 27 -36.69 -12.64 -35.99
N GLY A 28 -36.36 -11.87 -34.94
CA GLY A 28 -37.36 -11.29 -34.04
C GLY A 28 -38.12 -12.30 -33.18
N TYR A 29 -37.51 -13.45 -32.88
CA TYR A 29 -38.07 -14.54 -32.07
C TYR A 29 -38.73 -14.03 -30.77
N PHE A 30 -38.04 -13.18 -30.03
CA PHE A 30 -38.58 -12.61 -28.78
C PHE A 30 -39.48 -11.41 -29.05
N SER A 31 -40.68 -11.44 -28.47
CA SER A 31 -41.56 -10.28 -28.44
C SER A 31 -41.06 -9.21 -27.45
N ASP A 32 -41.54 -7.97 -27.62
CA ASP A 32 -41.21 -6.86 -26.69
C ASP A 32 -41.49 -7.20 -25.21
N VAL A 33 -42.53 -8.00 -24.93
CA VAL A 33 -42.87 -8.37 -23.55
C VAL A 33 -41.92 -9.43 -22.98
N GLU A 34 -41.39 -10.32 -23.83
CA GLU A 34 -40.43 -11.34 -23.42
C GLU A 34 -39.07 -10.70 -23.12
N LEU A 35 -38.60 -9.78 -23.97
CA LEU A 35 -37.41 -8.98 -23.69
C LEU A 35 -37.54 -8.20 -22.37
N TRP A 36 -38.72 -7.65 -22.08
CA TRP A 36 -38.96 -7.00 -20.78
C TRP A 36 -38.96 -7.96 -19.59
N LYS A 37 -39.53 -9.17 -19.76
CA LYS A 37 -39.52 -10.20 -18.71
C LYS A 37 -38.10 -10.68 -18.40
N MET A 38 -37.22 -10.78 -19.40
CA MET A 38 -35.82 -11.15 -19.22
C MET A 38 -35.11 -10.28 -18.19
N VAL A 39 -35.37 -8.96 -18.20
CA VAL A 39 -34.73 -7.99 -17.29
C VAL A 39 -35.53 -7.70 -16.03
N THR A 40 -36.63 -8.43 -15.79
CA THR A 40 -37.49 -8.26 -14.62
C THR A 40 -37.75 -9.59 -13.92
N VAL A 41 -38.89 -10.24 -14.18
CA VAL A 41 -39.31 -11.44 -13.46
C VAL A 41 -38.38 -12.64 -13.70
N ASN A 42 -37.82 -12.80 -14.90
CA ASN A 42 -36.91 -13.91 -15.18
C ASN A 42 -35.58 -13.72 -14.44
N ALA A 43 -35.03 -12.49 -14.45
CA ALA A 43 -33.85 -12.15 -13.66
C ALA A 43 -34.07 -12.35 -12.15
N ALA A 44 -35.25 -12.00 -11.64
CA ALA A 44 -35.60 -12.25 -10.25
C ALA A 44 -35.63 -13.76 -9.94
N SER A 45 -36.17 -14.59 -10.84
CA SER A 45 -36.25 -16.04 -10.66
C SER A 45 -34.88 -16.70 -10.66
N VAL A 46 -33.99 -16.34 -11.61
CA VAL A 46 -32.62 -16.87 -11.68
C VAL A 46 -31.80 -16.49 -10.43
N THR A 47 -32.11 -15.36 -9.80
CA THR A 47 -31.45 -14.91 -8.57
C THR A 47 -32.16 -15.35 -7.29
N ALA A 48 -33.24 -16.16 -7.41
CA ALA A 48 -34.09 -16.60 -6.29
C ALA A 48 -34.62 -15.43 -5.43
N THR A 49 -35.04 -14.35 -6.09
CA THR A 49 -35.63 -13.15 -5.49
C THR A 49 -37.03 -12.83 -6.04
N ASP A 50 -37.57 -13.72 -6.88
CA ASP A 50 -38.89 -13.58 -7.51
C ASP A 50 -40.04 -13.62 -6.51
N ASP A 51 -39.81 -14.09 -5.27
CA ASP A 51 -40.73 -13.99 -4.14
C ASP A 51 -40.87 -12.54 -3.61
N VAL A 52 -39.89 -11.67 -3.85
CA VAL A 52 -39.84 -10.29 -3.35
C VAL A 52 -40.01 -9.22 -4.45
N ILE A 53 -39.37 -9.39 -5.61
CA ILE A 53 -39.28 -8.36 -6.68
C ILE A 53 -39.57 -8.93 -8.09
N GLY A 54 -39.39 -8.12 -9.13
CA GLY A 54 -39.48 -8.53 -10.54
C GLY A 54 -40.87 -8.41 -11.19
N VAL A 55 -41.94 -8.28 -10.41
CA VAL A 55 -43.30 -8.06 -10.92
C VAL A 55 -44.09 -7.09 -10.04
N LEU A 56 -44.92 -6.25 -10.66
CA LEU A 56 -45.85 -5.38 -9.95
C LEU A 56 -47.09 -6.18 -9.52
N ALA A 57 -47.07 -6.70 -8.29
CA ALA A 57 -48.16 -7.46 -7.70
C ALA A 57 -48.32 -7.17 -6.19
N PRO A 58 -49.54 -7.31 -5.62
CA PRO A 58 -49.74 -7.21 -4.17
C PRO A 58 -48.82 -8.18 -3.41
N GLY A 59 -48.17 -7.69 -2.36
CA GLY A 59 -47.22 -8.47 -1.55
C GLY A 59 -45.76 -8.40 -2.04
N LYS A 60 -45.49 -7.83 -3.22
CA LYS A 60 -44.13 -7.53 -3.70
C LYS A 60 -43.67 -6.15 -3.24
N VAL A 61 -42.35 -5.94 -3.25
CA VAL A 61 -41.75 -4.63 -2.95
C VAL A 61 -42.07 -3.64 -4.08
N ALA A 62 -42.33 -2.38 -3.72
CA ALA A 62 -42.69 -1.32 -4.66
C ALA A 62 -41.45 -0.76 -5.40
N ASP A 63 -40.80 -1.62 -6.16
CA ASP A 63 -39.72 -1.27 -7.09
C ASP A 63 -40.33 -0.97 -8.45
N ILE A 64 -40.40 0.32 -8.80
CA ILE A 64 -41.20 0.80 -9.92
C ILE A 64 -40.37 1.80 -10.73
N THR A 65 -40.33 1.59 -12.04
CA THR A 65 -39.79 2.57 -12.99
C THR A 65 -40.88 3.01 -13.96
N ILE A 66 -40.96 4.32 -14.22
CA ILE A 66 -41.88 4.94 -15.16
C ILE A 66 -41.08 5.50 -16.32
N PHE A 67 -41.51 5.16 -17.54
CA PHE A 67 -40.90 5.61 -18.78
C PHE A 67 -41.85 6.48 -19.57
N ARG A 68 -41.31 7.44 -20.32
CA ARG A 68 -42.07 8.27 -21.25
C ARG A 68 -42.45 7.41 -22.47
N ARG A 69 -43.72 7.47 -22.84
CA ARG A 69 -44.25 6.63 -23.93
C ARG A 69 -43.81 7.07 -25.33
N ASN A 70 -43.64 8.37 -25.56
CA ASN A 70 -43.25 8.97 -26.85
C ASN A 70 -44.01 8.36 -28.06
N ASP A 71 -45.32 8.16 -27.91
CA ASP A 71 -46.23 7.54 -28.90
C ASP A 71 -45.91 6.09 -29.33
N LYS A 72 -45.01 5.38 -28.62
CA LYS A 72 -44.68 3.96 -28.88
C LYS A 72 -45.65 2.99 -28.17
N PRO A 73 -45.74 1.71 -28.61
CA PRO A 73 -46.34 0.63 -27.82
C PRO A 73 -45.69 0.50 -26.44
N ALA A 74 -46.41 -0.06 -25.46
CA ALA A 74 -46.01 0.02 -24.05
C ALA A 74 -44.60 -0.54 -23.77
N TYR A 75 -44.32 -1.80 -24.14
CA TYR A 75 -43.01 -2.43 -23.90
C TYR A 75 -41.93 -1.90 -24.85
N ARG A 76 -42.29 -1.61 -26.11
CA ARG A 76 -41.41 -0.95 -27.08
C ARG A 76 -40.86 0.39 -26.58
N ALA A 77 -41.70 1.16 -25.88
CA ALA A 77 -41.28 2.44 -25.29
C ALA A 77 -40.15 2.27 -24.27
N VAL A 78 -40.09 1.12 -23.57
CA VAL A 78 -39.06 0.82 -22.59
C VAL A 78 -37.80 0.29 -23.26
N ILE A 79 -37.94 -0.60 -24.25
CA ILE A 79 -36.81 -1.19 -24.99
C ILE A 79 -36.01 -0.10 -25.73
N GLU A 80 -36.69 0.90 -26.30
CA GLU A 80 -36.06 2.03 -26.99
C GLU A 80 -35.87 3.27 -26.13
N ALA A 81 -36.02 3.17 -24.80
CA ALA A 81 -35.85 4.30 -23.91
C ALA A 81 -34.38 4.70 -23.78
N ASN A 82 -34.11 6.00 -23.73
CA ASN A 82 -32.82 6.53 -23.29
C ASN A 82 -32.91 7.04 -21.84
N PRO A 83 -31.79 7.35 -21.17
CA PRO A 83 -31.80 7.86 -19.79
C PRO A 83 -32.72 9.07 -19.55
N GLU A 84 -32.88 9.94 -20.55
CA GLU A 84 -33.79 11.09 -20.52
C GLU A 84 -35.28 10.72 -20.59
N ASP A 85 -35.62 9.51 -21.07
CA ASP A 85 -36.99 8.99 -21.15
C ASP A 85 -37.46 8.37 -19.82
N VAL A 86 -36.56 8.15 -18.88
CA VAL A 86 -36.90 7.70 -17.52
C VAL A 86 -37.53 8.86 -16.76
N VAL A 87 -38.82 8.72 -16.43
CA VAL A 87 -39.61 9.74 -15.73
C VAL A 87 -39.45 9.62 -14.22
N LEU A 88 -39.40 8.38 -13.69
CA LEU A 88 -39.32 8.13 -12.25
C LEU A 88 -38.76 6.73 -11.99
N VAL A 89 -37.91 6.59 -10.98
CA VAL A 89 -37.42 5.33 -10.42
C VAL A 89 -37.68 5.32 -8.93
N MET A 90 -38.29 4.23 -8.46
CA MET A 90 -38.60 3.97 -7.06
C MET A 90 -38.01 2.63 -6.62
N ARG A 91 -37.51 2.59 -5.40
CA ARG A 91 -37.13 1.36 -4.70
C ARG A 91 -37.84 1.31 -3.36
N GLY A 92 -38.56 0.23 -3.07
CA GLY A 92 -39.37 0.10 -1.86
C GLY A 92 -40.37 1.23 -1.66
N GLY A 93 -40.85 1.84 -2.75
CA GLY A 93 -41.74 3.00 -2.74
C GLY A 93 -41.07 4.34 -2.46
N LYS A 94 -39.74 4.39 -2.28
CA LYS A 94 -38.97 5.64 -2.15
C LYS A 94 -38.45 6.08 -3.51
N ILE A 95 -38.52 7.37 -3.79
CA ILE A 95 -38.08 7.95 -5.06
C ILE A 95 -36.58 8.18 -5.02
N LEU A 96 -35.88 7.68 -6.04
CA LEU A 96 -34.42 7.77 -6.14
C LEU A 96 -33.96 8.66 -7.28
N TYR A 97 -34.68 8.64 -8.41
CA TYR A 97 -34.28 9.33 -9.62
C TYR A 97 -35.51 9.64 -10.48
N GLY A 98 -35.51 10.76 -11.20
CA GLY A 98 -36.58 11.05 -12.15
C GLY A 98 -36.55 12.49 -12.68
N ASP A 99 -37.57 12.83 -13.46
CA ASP A 99 -37.82 14.20 -13.91
C ASP A 99 -37.92 15.13 -12.68
N ASP A 100 -37.33 16.32 -12.78
CA ASP A 100 -37.33 17.30 -11.69
C ASP A 100 -38.74 17.58 -11.14
N VAL A 101 -39.71 17.78 -12.03
CA VAL A 101 -41.11 18.06 -11.67
C VAL A 101 -41.76 16.87 -10.94
N ALA A 102 -41.58 15.65 -11.45
CA ALA A 102 -42.18 14.45 -10.86
C ALA A 102 -41.54 14.12 -9.50
N THR A 103 -40.22 14.23 -9.42
CA THR A 103 -39.46 13.96 -8.20
C THR A 103 -39.81 14.96 -7.11
N THR A 104 -39.83 16.27 -7.43
CA THR A 104 -40.18 17.34 -6.49
C THR A 104 -41.59 17.20 -5.94
N ALA A 105 -42.55 16.72 -6.74
CA ALA A 105 -43.93 16.58 -6.33
C ALA A 105 -44.19 15.38 -5.41
N LEU A 106 -43.35 14.35 -5.47
CA LEU A 106 -43.64 13.04 -4.88
C LEU A 106 -42.62 12.61 -3.81
N THR A 107 -41.41 13.16 -3.80
CA THR A 107 -40.38 12.80 -2.81
C THR A 107 -40.62 13.47 -1.46
N THR A 108 -40.21 12.80 -0.39
CA THR A 108 -40.08 13.39 0.96
C THR A 108 -38.63 13.71 1.31
N ASP A 109 -37.68 13.31 0.46
CA ASP A 109 -36.26 13.63 0.60
C ASP A 109 -36.03 15.07 0.12
N THR A 110 -35.58 15.95 1.03
CA THR A 110 -35.30 17.35 0.72
C THR A 110 -33.89 17.57 0.17
N ALA A 111 -33.04 16.54 0.16
CA ALA A 111 -31.63 16.60 -0.23
C ALA A 111 -31.38 15.86 -1.56
N CYS A 112 -32.08 16.29 -2.61
CA CYS A 112 -31.91 15.76 -3.97
C CYS A 112 -31.06 16.68 -4.83
N ASP A 113 -30.09 16.13 -5.55
CA ASP A 113 -29.27 16.89 -6.50
C ASP A 113 -29.96 17.04 -7.84
N ALA A 114 -29.86 18.24 -8.43
CA ALA A 114 -30.26 18.47 -9.81
C ALA A 114 -29.16 17.98 -10.76
N VAL A 115 -29.53 17.21 -11.77
CA VAL A 115 -28.61 16.59 -12.71
C VAL A 115 -29.13 16.77 -14.13
N ASP A 116 -28.33 17.33 -15.03
CA ASP A 116 -28.65 17.38 -16.46
C ASP A 116 -28.36 16.02 -17.10
N VAL A 117 -29.41 15.32 -17.54
CA VAL A 117 -29.32 14.06 -18.27
C VAL A 117 -29.78 14.28 -19.69
N CYS A 118 -28.80 14.45 -20.59
CA CYS A 118 -29.01 14.58 -22.03
C CYS A 118 -29.94 15.74 -22.42
N GLY A 119 -29.80 16.88 -21.72
CA GLY A 119 -30.60 18.08 -21.94
C GLY A 119 -31.93 18.06 -21.19
N THR A 120 -32.22 17.00 -20.43
CA THR A 120 -33.38 16.92 -19.55
C THR A 120 -32.93 17.04 -18.10
N MET A 121 -33.42 18.05 -17.40
CA MET A 121 -33.14 18.21 -15.96
C MET A 121 -33.86 17.13 -15.14
N LYS A 122 -33.06 16.37 -14.41
CA LYS A 122 -33.47 15.31 -13.50
C LYS A 122 -33.10 15.67 -12.07
N LYS A 123 -33.64 14.89 -11.14
CA LYS A 123 -33.21 14.88 -9.74
C LYS A 123 -32.77 13.50 -9.30
N VAL A 124 -31.74 13.45 -8.45
CA VAL A 124 -31.23 12.24 -7.81
C VAL A 124 -31.34 12.41 -6.30
N CYS A 125 -32.09 11.55 -5.63
CA CYS A 125 -32.37 11.60 -4.19
C CYS A 125 -31.77 10.36 -3.51
N LEU A 126 -30.57 10.49 -2.96
CA LEU A 126 -29.85 9.36 -2.34
C LEU A 126 -29.68 9.50 -0.84
N MET A 127 -30.06 10.63 -0.23
CA MET A 127 -29.79 10.88 1.18
C MET A 127 -30.47 9.84 2.07
N ALA A 128 -31.75 9.54 1.80
CA ALA A 128 -32.52 8.56 2.59
C ALA A 128 -32.07 7.10 2.44
N GLU A 129 -31.27 6.77 1.41
CA GLU A 129 -30.85 5.39 1.09
C GLU A 129 -29.35 5.16 1.27
N ALA A 130 -28.52 6.12 0.85
CA ALA A 130 -27.06 6.05 0.89
C ALA A 130 -26.42 6.96 1.95
N GLY A 131 -27.21 7.76 2.68
CA GLY A 131 -26.70 8.70 3.69
C GLY A 131 -25.86 9.85 3.12
N LYS A 132 -25.88 10.04 1.79
CA LYS A 132 -25.12 11.06 1.06
C LYS A 132 -25.94 11.59 -0.12
N THR A 133 -25.69 12.84 -0.51
CA THR A 133 -26.16 13.38 -1.78
C THR A 133 -25.39 12.73 -2.94
N TYR A 134 -25.93 12.75 -4.16
CA TYR A 134 -25.22 12.32 -5.37
C TYR A 134 -23.94 13.14 -5.61
N THR A 135 -23.96 14.45 -5.33
CA THR A 135 -22.77 15.31 -5.41
C THR A 135 -21.67 14.83 -4.44
N ALA A 136 -22.03 14.54 -3.19
CA ALA A 136 -21.10 14.04 -2.18
C ALA A 136 -20.61 12.62 -2.50
N LEU A 137 -21.47 11.77 -3.06
CA LEU A 137 -21.11 10.43 -3.51
C LEU A 137 -20.10 10.48 -4.66
N LYS A 138 -20.31 11.38 -5.63
CA LYS A 138 -19.38 11.60 -6.75
C LYS A 138 -18.02 12.12 -6.28
N ALA A 139 -18.02 13.07 -5.34
CA ALA A 139 -16.78 13.59 -4.75
C ALA A 139 -15.99 12.50 -4.00
N ALA A 140 -16.67 11.67 -3.22
CA ALA A 140 -16.04 10.57 -2.48
C ALA A 140 -15.44 9.48 -3.38
N ALA A 141 -15.96 9.32 -4.59
CA ALA A 141 -15.51 8.28 -5.52
C ALA A 141 -14.27 8.70 -6.35
N GLY A 142 -13.91 9.99 -6.35
CA GLY A 142 -12.67 10.50 -6.96
C GLY A 142 -12.70 10.64 -8.49
N ALA A 143 -11.53 10.91 -9.09
CA ALA A 143 -11.41 11.30 -10.50
C ALA A 143 -11.45 10.13 -11.51
N ASN A 144 -11.36 8.88 -11.05
CA ASN A 144 -11.29 7.68 -11.90
C ASN A 144 -12.60 6.89 -11.91
N ILE A 145 -13.74 7.57 -12.05
CA ILE A 145 -15.07 6.94 -12.12
C ILE A 145 -15.66 7.03 -13.51
N TYR A 146 -16.41 6.00 -13.91
CA TYR A 146 -17.24 6.08 -15.11
C TYR A 146 -18.28 7.20 -14.96
N PRO A 147 -18.68 7.86 -16.06
CA PRO A 147 -19.84 8.74 -16.04
C PRO A 147 -21.05 8.02 -15.43
N ALA A 148 -21.92 8.72 -14.72
CA ALA A 148 -23.14 8.08 -14.16
C ALA A 148 -24.19 7.78 -15.24
N PHE A 149 -24.12 8.49 -16.37
CA PHE A 149 -24.96 8.30 -17.55
C PHE A 149 -24.19 8.80 -18.78
N THR A 150 -24.59 8.32 -19.95
CA THR A 150 -24.13 8.82 -21.25
C THR A 150 -25.35 9.15 -22.11
N CYS A 151 -25.16 9.99 -23.11
CA CYS A 151 -26.18 10.28 -24.10
C CYS A 151 -25.87 9.47 -25.36
N GLY A 152 -26.73 8.48 -25.66
CA GLY A 152 -26.50 7.51 -26.74
C GLY A 152 -25.49 6.42 -26.36
N THR A 153 -24.83 5.83 -27.37
CA THR A 153 -23.82 4.78 -27.16
C THR A 153 -22.50 5.38 -26.67
N PRO A 154 -21.94 4.96 -25.52
CA PRO A 154 -20.61 5.38 -25.08
C PRO A 154 -19.52 5.01 -26.09
N MET A 155 -18.49 5.85 -26.20
CA MET A 155 -17.38 5.67 -27.16
C MET A 155 -16.61 4.34 -27.01
N ASN A 156 -16.58 3.77 -25.80
CA ASN A 156 -15.85 2.55 -25.48
C ASN A 156 -16.77 1.41 -25.03
N GLU A 157 -18.09 1.54 -25.23
CA GLU A 157 -19.00 0.41 -24.99
C GLU A 157 -18.67 -0.71 -25.99
N PRO A 158 -18.56 -1.97 -25.53
CA PRO A 158 -18.46 -3.10 -26.43
C PRO A 158 -19.60 -3.12 -27.46
N SER A 159 -19.31 -3.60 -28.66
CA SER A 159 -20.30 -3.66 -29.73
C SER A 159 -21.46 -4.59 -29.34
N CYS A 160 -22.70 -4.21 -29.68
CA CYS A 160 -23.84 -5.13 -29.64
C CYS A 160 -23.75 -6.22 -30.74
N THR A 161 -22.88 -6.04 -31.74
CA THR A 161 -22.59 -7.07 -32.75
C THR A 161 -21.67 -8.12 -32.11
N PRO A 162 -22.08 -9.39 -32.06
CA PRO A 162 -21.26 -10.45 -31.50
C PRO A 162 -19.97 -10.61 -32.30
N MET A 163 -18.83 -10.74 -31.63
CA MET A 163 -17.55 -10.95 -32.30
C MET A 163 -16.62 -11.81 -31.45
N ARG A 164 -15.95 -12.76 -32.10
CA ARG A 164 -14.84 -13.51 -31.52
C ARG A 164 -13.67 -13.55 -32.51
N PRO A 165 -12.63 -12.72 -32.34
CA PRO A 165 -11.55 -12.61 -33.31
C PRO A 165 -10.55 -13.78 -33.25
N THR A 166 -10.58 -14.59 -32.19
CA THR A 166 -9.66 -15.72 -31.98
C THR A 166 -10.38 -16.92 -31.37
N ALA A 167 -10.15 -18.10 -31.94
CA ALA A 167 -10.68 -19.37 -31.41
C ALA A 167 -10.03 -19.72 -30.07
N THR A 168 -10.83 -20.22 -29.13
CA THR A 168 -10.37 -20.75 -27.84
C THR A 168 -11.06 -22.07 -27.57
N ALA A 169 -10.30 -23.12 -27.20
CA ALA A 169 -10.84 -24.44 -26.87
C ALA A 169 -11.84 -25.00 -27.93
N GLY A 170 -11.49 -24.90 -29.22
CA GLY A 170 -12.31 -25.45 -30.30
C GLY A 170 -13.47 -24.55 -30.77
N SER A 171 -13.65 -23.38 -30.17
CA SER A 171 -14.69 -22.42 -30.55
C SER A 171 -14.49 -21.82 -31.95
N THR A 172 -15.56 -21.42 -32.65
CA THR A 172 -15.47 -20.72 -33.95
C THR A 172 -14.94 -19.29 -33.81
N VAL A 173 -14.43 -18.73 -34.92
CA VAL A 173 -14.06 -17.31 -35.08
C VAL A 173 -15.14 -16.65 -35.90
N PHE A 174 -15.69 -15.54 -35.41
CA PHE A 174 -16.77 -14.84 -36.09
C PHE A 174 -16.68 -13.34 -35.92
N THR A 175 -17.26 -12.64 -36.89
CA THR A 175 -17.36 -11.17 -36.90
C THR A 175 -18.77 -10.68 -36.61
N GLY A 176 -19.76 -11.58 -36.55
CA GLY A 176 -21.18 -11.24 -36.39
C GLY A 176 -21.77 -10.55 -37.62
N VAL A 177 -21.09 -10.63 -38.77
CA VAL A 177 -21.54 -10.00 -40.01
C VAL A 177 -21.90 -11.10 -40.99
N ALA A 178 -23.19 -11.17 -41.32
CA ALA A 178 -23.70 -12.08 -42.34
C ALA A 178 -22.99 -11.88 -43.69
N SER A 179 -22.74 -12.99 -44.37
CA SER A 179 -22.08 -13.09 -45.66
C SER A 179 -22.89 -13.97 -46.61
N ALA A 180 -22.41 -14.15 -47.84
CA ALA A 180 -23.10 -15.00 -48.81
C ALA A 180 -22.96 -16.51 -48.54
N THR A 181 -22.13 -16.90 -47.58
CA THR A 181 -21.83 -18.30 -47.23
C THR A 181 -21.97 -18.60 -45.73
N ASP A 182 -22.39 -17.61 -44.96
CA ASP A 182 -22.57 -17.63 -43.49
C ASP A 182 -23.66 -16.58 -43.23
N SER A 183 -24.91 -17.03 -43.28
CA SER A 183 -26.10 -16.18 -43.44
C SER A 183 -26.51 -15.46 -42.16
N ASP A 184 -26.07 -15.93 -41.00
CA ASP A 184 -26.30 -15.28 -39.70
C ASP A 184 -25.03 -14.68 -39.07
N GLY A 185 -23.84 -14.99 -39.60
CA GLY A 185 -22.57 -14.39 -39.21
C GLY A 185 -21.93 -15.02 -37.97
N ASP A 186 -22.30 -16.23 -37.60
CA ASP A 186 -21.80 -16.97 -36.43
C ASP A 186 -20.42 -17.65 -36.63
N GLY A 187 -19.88 -17.54 -37.85
CA GLY A 187 -18.57 -18.08 -38.23
C GLY A 187 -18.58 -19.56 -38.60
N VAL A 188 -19.76 -20.16 -38.78
CA VAL A 188 -19.98 -21.45 -39.42
C VAL A 188 -20.58 -21.19 -40.81
N GLU A 189 -20.12 -21.95 -41.83
CA GLU A 189 -20.69 -21.78 -43.17
C GLU A 189 -22.06 -22.48 -43.24
N ASP A 190 -23.04 -21.90 -43.96
CA ASP A 190 -24.43 -22.41 -44.05
C ASP A 190 -24.55 -23.92 -44.35
N ALA A 191 -23.56 -24.51 -45.04
CA ALA A 191 -23.56 -25.93 -45.41
C ALA A 191 -23.11 -26.87 -44.27
N ALA A 192 -22.48 -26.33 -43.24
CA ALA A 192 -21.99 -27.03 -42.05
C ALA A 192 -22.67 -26.54 -40.76
N ASP A 193 -23.61 -25.61 -40.90
CA ASP A 193 -24.33 -24.96 -39.82
C ASP A 193 -25.64 -25.72 -39.53
N ASN A 194 -25.85 -26.14 -38.28
CA ASN A 194 -27.09 -26.80 -37.85
C ASN A 194 -28.23 -25.81 -37.53
N CYS A 195 -27.97 -24.50 -37.57
CA CYS A 195 -28.98 -23.45 -37.60
C CYS A 195 -28.62 -22.30 -38.59
N PRO A 196 -28.61 -22.53 -39.92
CA PRO A 196 -28.06 -21.58 -40.93
C PRO A 196 -28.64 -20.16 -40.98
N MET A 197 -29.70 -19.88 -40.22
CA MET A 197 -30.39 -18.60 -40.18
C MET A 197 -30.49 -18.04 -38.76
N THR A 198 -29.95 -18.72 -37.76
CA THR A 198 -30.07 -18.40 -36.34
C THR A 198 -28.72 -18.54 -35.66
N PHE A 199 -28.13 -17.40 -35.32
CA PHE A 199 -26.75 -17.31 -34.83
C PHE A 199 -26.48 -18.26 -33.66
N ASN A 200 -25.66 -19.29 -33.87
CA ASN A 200 -25.37 -20.34 -32.87
C ASN A 200 -23.92 -20.85 -32.94
N PRO A 201 -22.93 -19.97 -32.69
CA PRO A 201 -21.53 -20.29 -32.90
C PRO A 201 -21.05 -21.38 -31.94
N VAL A 202 -20.06 -22.17 -32.35
CA VAL A 202 -19.36 -23.12 -31.45
C VAL A 202 -18.74 -22.36 -30.28
N ARG A 203 -19.13 -22.69 -29.04
CA ARG A 203 -18.60 -22.10 -27.80
C ARG A 203 -17.41 -22.93 -27.30
N PRO A 204 -16.55 -22.37 -26.42
CA PRO A 204 -15.43 -23.10 -25.82
C PRO A 204 -15.82 -24.37 -25.04
N VAL A 205 -17.12 -24.52 -24.70
CA VAL A 205 -17.66 -25.65 -23.93
C VAL A 205 -18.33 -26.71 -24.81
N ASP A 206 -18.47 -26.46 -26.12
CA ASP A 206 -19.22 -27.34 -27.02
C ASP A 206 -18.33 -28.38 -27.72
N ASN A 207 -17.09 -28.58 -27.24
CA ASN A 207 -16.13 -29.56 -27.77
C ASN A 207 -15.87 -29.48 -29.28
N GLY A 208 -16.04 -28.30 -29.88
CA GLY A 208 -15.72 -28.06 -31.29
C GLY A 208 -16.87 -28.28 -32.27
N VAL A 209 -18.10 -28.52 -31.81
CA VAL A 209 -19.30 -28.66 -32.63
C VAL A 209 -20.39 -27.69 -32.16
N GLN A 210 -21.35 -27.34 -33.02
CA GLN A 210 -22.52 -26.56 -32.58
C GLN A 210 -23.40 -27.42 -31.67
N GLY A 211 -24.12 -26.79 -30.73
CA GLY A 211 -25.02 -27.48 -29.80
C GLY A 211 -26.17 -28.15 -30.54
N ASP A 212 -26.44 -29.40 -30.18
CA ASP A 212 -27.49 -30.29 -30.68
C ASP A 212 -27.65 -31.41 -29.64
N ALA A 213 -28.44 -31.13 -28.61
CA ALA A 213 -28.46 -31.93 -27.39
C ALA A 213 -29.22 -33.25 -27.56
N ASP A 214 -30.20 -33.33 -28.45
CA ASP A 214 -30.94 -34.55 -28.76
C ASP A 214 -30.49 -35.26 -30.06
N SER A 215 -29.56 -34.65 -30.79
CA SER A 215 -28.87 -35.21 -31.96
C SER A 215 -29.77 -35.47 -33.16
N ASP A 216 -30.72 -34.57 -33.42
CA ASP A 216 -31.64 -34.66 -34.57
C ASP A 216 -31.19 -33.87 -35.82
N GLU A 217 -29.99 -33.29 -35.77
CA GLU A 217 -29.37 -32.44 -36.79
C GLU A 217 -29.93 -31.00 -36.85
N GLU A 218 -30.94 -30.65 -36.04
CA GLU A 218 -31.39 -29.28 -35.79
C GLU A 218 -30.67 -28.74 -34.54
N GLY A 219 -29.98 -27.60 -34.65
CA GLY A 219 -29.24 -27.09 -33.50
C GLY A 219 -30.13 -26.56 -32.38
N ASP A 220 -29.67 -26.63 -31.13
CA ASP A 220 -30.41 -26.18 -29.92
C ASP A 220 -30.99 -24.76 -30.04
N ALA A 221 -30.37 -23.90 -30.86
CA ALA A 221 -30.74 -22.50 -31.03
C ALA A 221 -31.96 -22.29 -31.94
N CYS A 222 -32.20 -23.22 -32.87
CA CYS A 222 -33.30 -23.17 -33.82
C CYS A 222 -34.33 -24.29 -33.61
N ASP A 223 -33.98 -25.32 -32.84
CA ASP A 223 -34.87 -26.40 -32.47
C ASP A 223 -35.98 -25.92 -31.50
N PRO A 224 -37.27 -26.10 -31.85
CA PRO A 224 -38.39 -25.86 -30.94
C PRO A 224 -38.36 -26.69 -29.65
N CYS A 225 -37.73 -27.86 -29.67
CA CYS A 225 -37.63 -28.81 -28.57
C CYS A 225 -36.23 -29.44 -28.43
N PRO A 226 -35.23 -28.66 -27.96
CA PRO A 226 -33.80 -29.06 -27.92
C PRO A 226 -33.44 -30.31 -27.12
N LEU A 227 -34.40 -30.99 -26.52
CA LEU A 227 -34.19 -32.19 -25.69
C LEU A 227 -35.01 -33.39 -26.21
N ASP A 228 -35.77 -33.22 -27.30
CA ASP A 228 -36.70 -34.20 -27.83
C ASP A 228 -36.54 -34.31 -29.35
N ALA A 229 -35.70 -35.24 -29.80
CA ALA A 229 -35.36 -35.39 -31.21
C ALA A 229 -36.59 -35.48 -32.14
N ASP A 230 -36.55 -34.72 -33.24
CA ASP A 230 -37.59 -34.58 -34.26
C ASP A 230 -38.95 -34.07 -33.71
N ALA A 231 -38.98 -33.38 -32.55
CA ALA A 231 -40.21 -32.94 -31.91
C ALA A 231 -40.54 -31.46 -32.13
N THR A 232 -41.83 -31.18 -32.32
CA THR A 232 -42.37 -29.81 -32.38
C THR A 232 -43.19 -29.44 -31.14
N SER A 233 -43.23 -30.33 -30.15
CA SER A 233 -43.93 -30.16 -28.88
C SER A 233 -43.18 -30.90 -27.79
N CYS A 234 -42.61 -30.15 -26.85
CA CYS A 234 -41.59 -30.69 -25.98
C CYS A 234 -42.21 -31.50 -24.84
N SER A 235 -41.52 -32.55 -24.44
CA SER A 235 -41.87 -33.36 -23.29
C SER A 235 -41.81 -32.50 -22.02
N SER A 236 -42.68 -32.80 -21.06
CA SER A 236 -42.66 -32.08 -19.80
C SER A 236 -41.46 -32.52 -18.98
N ILE A 237 -40.47 -31.65 -18.81
CA ILE A 237 -39.35 -31.84 -17.90
C ILE A 237 -39.92 -32.05 -16.49
N ASP A 238 -39.57 -33.17 -15.83
CA ASP A 238 -39.82 -33.32 -14.40
C ASP A 238 -38.71 -32.59 -13.65
N PRO A 239 -38.99 -31.47 -12.96
CA PRO A 239 -37.96 -30.76 -12.21
C PRO A 239 -37.33 -31.59 -11.07
N ASN A 240 -37.88 -32.76 -10.75
CA ASN A 240 -37.33 -33.69 -9.76
C ASN A 240 -36.45 -34.80 -10.36
N ASP A 241 -36.22 -34.83 -11.66
CA ASP A 241 -35.36 -35.77 -12.39
C ASP A 241 -34.70 -34.96 -13.51
N ARG A 242 -33.53 -34.38 -13.25
CA ARG A 242 -32.95 -33.32 -14.10
C ARG A 242 -32.23 -33.86 -15.33
N ASP A 243 -31.77 -35.10 -15.28
CA ASP A 243 -31.04 -35.77 -16.36
C ASP A 243 -31.89 -36.82 -17.08
N HIS A 244 -33.15 -37.01 -16.65
CA HIS A 244 -34.19 -37.81 -17.30
C HIS A 244 -33.87 -39.31 -17.37
N ASP A 245 -33.07 -39.82 -16.44
CA ASP A 245 -32.68 -41.23 -16.42
C ASP A 245 -33.69 -42.13 -15.68
N GLY A 246 -34.69 -41.52 -15.03
CA GLY A 246 -35.73 -42.16 -14.25
C GLY A 246 -35.44 -42.27 -12.75
N ALA A 247 -34.29 -41.79 -12.27
CA ALA A 247 -33.94 -41.64 -10.87
C ALA A 247 -34.25 -40.21 -10.39
N PRO A 248 -35.04 -40.02 -9.31
CA PRO A 248 -35.27 -38.69 -8.78
C PRO A 248 -33.99 -38.07 -8.23
N ASN A 249 -33.74 -36.78 -8.51
CA ASN A 249 -32.58 -35.97 -8.07
C ASN A 249 -32.17 -36.16 -6.61
N ALA A 250 -33.13 -36.42 -5.71
CA ALA A 250 -32.88 -36.60 -4.28
C ALA A 250 -32.25 -37.94 -3.91
N THR A 251 -32.34 -38.93 -4.80
CA THR A 251 -31.86 -40.30 -4.64
C THR A 251 -30.88 -40.74 -5.71
N ASP A 252 -30.76 -39.94 -6.76
CA ASP A 252 -29.84 -40.13 -7.87
C ASP A 252 -28.38 -39.87 -7.43
N ASN A 253 -27.49 -40.82 -7.73
CA ASN A 253 -26.06 -40.70 -7.46
C ASN A 253 -25.27 -39.99 -8.58
N CYS A 254 -25.92 -39.60 -9.69
CA CYS A 254 -25.44 -38.67 -10.70
C CYS A 254 -26.54 -37.71 -11.21
N PRO A 255 -27.07 -36.77 -10.40
CA PRO A 255 -28.24 -35.92 -10.71
C PRO A 255 -28.17 -34.99 -11.94
N GLU A 256 -27.07 -35.05 -12.69
CA GLU A 256 -26.76 -34.22 -13.86
C GLU A 256 -26.34 -35.07 -15.06
N LEU A 257 -26.24 -36.39 -14.91
CA LEU A 257 -25.70 -37.28 -15.94
C LEU A 257 -26.36 -38.66 -15.85
N ALA A 258 -27.20 -38.92 -16.85
CA ALA A 258 -28.05 -40.08 -16.90
C ALA A 258 -27.30 -41.41 -16.68
N ASN A 259 -27.67 -42.11 -15.60
CA ASN A 259 -27.13 -43.41 -15.22
C ASN A 259 -28.21 -44.29 -14.59
N ALA A 260 -29.22 -44.66 -15.40
CA ALA A 260 -30.44 -45.33 -14.94
C ALA A 260 -30.22 -46.64 -14.11
N ASP A 261 -29.04 -47.24 -14.15
CA ASP A 261 -28.69 -48.41 -13.34
C ASP A 261 -28.17 -48.06 -11.93
N GLN A 262 -27.85 -46.78 -11.69
CA GLN A 262 -27.34 -46.20 -10.45
C GLN A 262 -26.12 -46.97 -9.92
N ALA A 263 -25.30 -47.52 -10.82
CA ALA A 263 -24.10 -48.28 -10.46
C ALA A 263 -23.12 -47.41 -9.67
N ASP A 264 -22.59 -47.94 -8.57
CA ASP A 264 -21.59 -47.30 -7.70
C ASP A 264 -20.64 -48.42 -7.23
N GLY A 265 -19.55 -48.60 -7.98
CA GLY A 265 -18.65 -49.75 -7.87
C GLY A 265 -17.80 -49.76 -6.61
N ASP A 266 -17.45 -48.58 -6.10
CA ASP A 266 -16.59 -48.41 -4.92
C ASP A 266 -17.34 -47.98 -3.65
N ASN A 267 -18.65 -47.73 -3.77
CA ASN A 267 -19.60 -47.41 -2.70
C ASN A 267 -19.30 -46.09 -1.99
N ASP A 268 -18.92 -45.07 -2.76
CA ASP A 268 -18.64 -43.72 -2.23
C ASP A 268 -19.84 -42.77 -2.28
N GLY A 269 -20.94 -43.20 -2.90
CA GLY A 269 -22.18 -42.47 -3.06
C GLY A 269 -22.28 -41.66 -4.35
N LYS A 270 -21.29 -41.72 -5.25
CA LYS A 270 -21.35 -41.20 -6.63
C LYS A 270 -21.56 -42.35 -7.59
N GLY A 271 -22.31 -42.12 -8.66
CA GLY A 271 -22.48 -43.15 -9.69
C GLY A 271 -21.23 -43.30 -10.55
N ASP A 272 -20.96 -44.52 -11.02
CA ASP A 272 -19.83 -44.87 -11.90
C ASP A 272 -19.76 -43.97 -13.15
N ALA A 273 -20.90 -43.42 -13.58
CA ALA A 273 -21.01 -42.54 -14.75
C ALA A 273 -20.44 -41.13 -14.50
N CYS A 274 -20.64 -40.57 -13.31
CA CYS A 274 -20.23 -39.21 -12.95
C CYS A 274 -19.07 -39.18 -11.95
N ASP A 275 -18.62 -40.33 -11.47
CA ASP A 275 -17.41 -40.42 -10.68
C ASP A 275 -16.16 -40.42 -11.56
N ALA A 276 -15.21 -39.56 -11.20
CA ALA A 276 -13.92 -39.48 -11.86
C ALA A 276 -13.01 -40.68 -11.52
N CYS A 277 -13.37 -41.46 -10.50
CA CYS A 277 -12.55 -42.47 -9.88
C CYS A 277 -13.29 -43.80 -9.60
N PRO A 278 -14.08 -44.42 -10.52
CA PRO A 278 -15.15 -45.41 -10.19
C PRO A 278 -14.75 -46.72 -9.49
N THR A 279 -13.48 -46.86 -9.13
CA THR A 279 -12.90 -47.99 -8.42
C THR A 279 -12.18 -47.59 -7.12
N GLU A 280 -12.18 -46.30 -6.76
CA GLU A 280 -11.49 -45.72 -5.60
C GLU A 280 -12.31 -44.63 -4.91
N SER A 281 -12.94 -45.00 -3.78
CA SER A 281 -13.87 -44.16 -3.04
C SER A 281 -13.38 -42.72 -2.76
N ASN A 282 -14.15 -41.73 -3.21
CA ASN A 282 -13.91 -40.29 -3.08
C ASN A 282 -15.23 -39.55 -2.73
N PRO A 283 -15.80 -39.80 -1.54
CA PRO A 283 -17.15 -39.39 -1.19
C PRO A 283 -17.35 -37.86 -1.15
N GLY A 284 -18.58 -37.42 -1.42
CA GLY A 284 -18.96 -36.01 -1.37
C GLY A 284 -18.21 -35.17 -2.42
N ALA A 285 -17.55 -34.08 -2.01
CA ALA A 285 -16.82 -33.21 -2.92
C ALA A 285 -15.34 -33.62 -3.14
N ALA A 286 -14.90 -34.76 -2.60
CA ALA A 286 -13.53 -35.22 -2.77
C ALA A 286 -13.24 -35.63 -4.23
N GLY A 287 -12.03 -35.35 -4.70
CA GLY A 287 -11.55 -35.84 -5.99
C GLY A 287 -10.73 -37.13 -5.85
N CYS A 288 -10.17 -37.62 -6.96
CA CYS A 288 -9.44 -38.88 -6.94
C CYS A 288 -8.17 -38.83 -6.10
N ALA A 289 -7.81 -39.99 -5.53
CA ALA A 289 -6.54 -40.15 -4.83
C ALA A 289 -5.37 -39.85 -5.78
N THR A 290 -4.48 -38.96 -5.36
CA THR A 290 -3.26 -38.65 -6.13
C THR A 290 -2.06 -38.44 -5.20
N THR A 291 -0.87 -38.35 -5.79
CA THR A 291 0.37 -38.10 -5.07
C THR A 291 0.88 -36.70 -5.34
N ILE A 292 1.63 -36.15 -4.39
CA ILE A 292 2.33 -34.86 -4.56
C ILE A 292 3.19 -34.89 -5.83
N TYR A 293 3.88 -36.00 -6.13
CA TYR A 293 4.67 -36.14 -7.36
C TYR A 293 3.83 -36.03 -8.64
N LYS A 294 2.63 -36.63 -8.69
CA LYS A 294 1.76 -36.54 -9.88
C LYS A 294 1.27 -35.12 -10.10
N ILE A 295 0.88 -34.43 -9.01
CA ILE A 295 0.49 -33.01 -9.05
C ILE A 295 1.66 -32.15 -9.57
N LYS A 296 2.82 -32.23 -8.91
CA LYS A 296 3.98 -31.40 -9.22
C LYS A 296 4.63 -31.69 -10.58
N ASN A 297 4.39 -32.85 -11.18
CA ASN A 297 4.83 -33.19 -12.54
C ASN A 297 3.78 -32.89 -13.62
N GLY A 298 2.63 -32.30 -13.26
CA GLY A 298 1.54 -31.99 -14.20
C GLY A 298 0.79 -33.20 -14.72
N MET A 299 0.98 -34.39 -14.13
CA MET A 299 0.18 -35.58 -14.45
C MET A 299 -1.25 -35.46 -13.90
N THR A 300 -1.44 -34.63 -12.87
CA THR A 300 -2.76 -34.18 -12.41
C THR A 300 -2.96 -32.74 -12.89
N PRO A 301 -3.85 -32.49 -13.88
CA PRO A 301 -4.03 -31.18 -14.47
C PRO A 301 -4.49 -30.11 -13.47
N VAL A 302 -4.24 -28.84 -13.78
CA VAL A 302 -4.80 -27.69 -13.07
C VAL A 302 -6.33 -27.70 -13.24
N GLY A 303 -7.06 -27.40 -12.16
CA GLY A 303 -8.52 -27.46 -12.09
C GLY A 303 -9.07 -28.80 -11.59
N THR A 304 -8.24 -29.84 -11.47
CA THR A 304 -8.67 -31.16 -10.99
C THR A 304 -8.81 -31.16 -9.46
N ALA A 305 -9.98 -31.57 -8.97
CA ALA A 305 -10.19 -31.90 -7.55
C ALA A 305 -9.40 -33.17 -7.20
N VAL A 306 -8.77 -33.21 -6.02
CA VAL A 306 -7.85 -34.27 -5.61
C VAL A 306 -8.00 -34.63 -4.13
N HIS A 307 -7.64 -35.88 -3.83
CA HIS A 307 -7.47 -36.41 -2.48
C HIS A 307 -6.00 -36.78 -2.24
N VAL A 308 -5.30 -36.05 -1.36
CA VAL A 308 -3.89 -36.29 -1.05
C VAL A 308 -3.75 -36.90 0.34
N VAL A 309 -3.21 -38.11 0.42
CA VAL A 309 -3.07 -38.88 1.68
C VAL A 309 -1.64 -38.87 2.22
N ASN A 310 -1.51 -39.05 3.54
CA ASN A 310 -0.23 -39.25 4.24
C ASN A 310 0.81 -38.13 4.06
N ALA A 311 0.35 -36.89 3.85
CA ALA A 311 1.21 -35.74 3.63
C ALA A 311 1.80 -35.23 4.96
N LEU A 312 3.13 -35.10 5.05
CA LEU A 312 3.81 -34.63 6.26
C LEU A 312 3.98 -33.11 6.23
N VAL A 313 3.48 -32.43 7.25
CA VAL A 313 3.54 -30.96 7.36
C VAL A 313 4.97 -30.50 7.69
N THR A 314 5.56 -29.65 6.84
CA THR A 314 6.95 -29.17 6.94
C THR A 314 7.08 -27.70 7.31
N GLY A 315 6.03 -26.91 7.12
CA GLY A 315 5.95 -25.50 7.49
C GLY A 315 4.50 -25.05 7.58
N LYS A 316 4.19 -24.08 8.44
CA LYS A 316 2.82 -23.57 8.62
C LYS A 316 2.84 -22.05 8.65
N GLY A 317 2.10 -21.43 7.73
CA GLY A 317 1.85 -20.00 7.71
C GLY A 317 0.47 -19.65 8.26
N THR A 318 0.05 -18.40 8.06
CA THR A 318 -1.25 -17.87 8.53
C THR A 318 -2.43 -18.34 7.68
N ASN A 319 -2.23 -18.50 6.37
CA ASN A 319 -3.30 -18.82 5.40
C ASN A 319 -3.07 -20.17 4.68
N GLY A 320 -2.21 -21.03 5.22
CA GLY A 320 -1.87 -22.30 4.60
C GLY A 320 -0.66 -22.99 5.25
N PHE A 321 -0.27 -24.13 4.71
CA PHE A 321 0.86 -24.92 5.18
C PHE A 321 1.55 -25.68 4.05
N PHE A 322 2.81 -26.04 4.26
CA PHE A 322 3.59 -26.88 3.35
C PHE A 322 3.56 -28.32 3.80
N VAL A 323 3.49 -29.22 2.84
CA VAL A 323 3.66 -30.66 3.04
C VAL A 323 4.76 -31.20 2.15
N GLN A 324 5.40 -32.28 2.61
CA GLN A 324 6.45 -32.94 1.83
C GLN A 324 6.46 -34.45 2.05
N VAL A 325 6.60 -35.23 0.98
CA VAL A 325 6.88 -36.67 1.07
C VAL A 325 8.33 -36.88 1.47
N LYS A 326 8.60 -37.75 2.45
CA LYS A 326 9.96 -37.95 2.96
C LYS A 326 10.53 -39.34 2.73
N VAL A 327 11.85 -39.45 2.86
CA VAL A 327 12.56 -40.75 2.83
C VAL A 327 11.95 -41.71 3.86
N GLY A 328 11.49 -42.87 3.38
CA GLY A 328 10.84 -43.89 4.19
C GLY A 328 9.32 -43.93 4.06
N ASP A 329 8.70 -42.91 3.46
CA ASP A 329 7.26 -42.91 3.17
C ASP A 329 6.93 -43.86 2.02
N PRO A 330 5.77 -44.55 2.07
CA PRO A 330 5.24 -45.26 0.92
C PRO A 330 5.14 -44.32 -0.29
N GLY A 331 5.72 -44.70 -1.43
CA GLY A 331 5.67 -43.90 -2.65
C GLY A 331 6.67 -42.75 -2.73
N TYR A 332 7.66 -42.66 -1.84
CA TYR A 332 8.76 -41.69 -1.98
C TYR A 332 9.62 -41.99 -3.23
N LEU A 333 9.70 -41.04 -4.17
CA LEU A 333 10.42 -41.16 -5.45
C LEU A 333 11.71 -40.34 -5.52
N GLY A 334 12.07 -39.63 -4.45
CA GLY A 334 13.20 -38.68 -4.42
C GLY A 334 12.76 -37.30 -3.94
N ALA A 335 13.72 -36.38 -3.77
CA ALA A 335 13.43 -35.06 -3.23
C ALA A 335 12.72 -34.15 -4.24
N ASP A 336 13.08 -34.24 -5.52
CA ASP A 336 12.46 -33.48 -6.59
C ASP A 336 10.97 -33.83 -6.68
N HIS A 337 10.12 -32.79 -6.72
CA HIS A 337 8.66 -32.86 -6.76
C HIS A 337 8.01 -33.48 -5.52
N SER A 338 8.73 -33.52 -4.39
CA SER A 338 8.22 -34.09 -3.13
C SER A 338 7.41 -33.12 -2.28
N GLY A 339 7.43 -31.82 -2.58
CA GLY A 339 6.81 -30.76 -1.79
C GLY A 339 5.59 -30.12 -2.46
N LEU A 340 4.63 -29.66 -1.65
CA LEU A 340 3.42 -28.99 -2.12
C LEU A 340 2.97 -27.95 -1.08
N PHE A 341 2.49 -26.80 -1.56
CA PHE A 341 1.81 -25.83 -0.72
C PHE A 341 0.30 -26.08 -0.74
N VAL A 342 -0.34 -25.95 0.43
CA VAL A 342 -1.78 -26.09 0.62
C VAL A 342 -2.31 -24.76 1.12
N TYR A 343 -3.04 -24.05 0.28
CA TYR A 343 -3.68 -22.80 0.60
C TYR A 343 -5.08 -23.06 1.19
N THR A 344 -5.36 -22.46 2.33
CA THR A 344 -6.64 -22.65 3.04
C THR A 344 -7.39 -21.34 3.27
N GLY A 345 -6.89 -20.22 2.71
CA GLY A 345 -7.41 -18.88 2.99
C GLY A 345 -7.45 -18.57 4.50
N THR A 346 -8.48 -17.85 4.94
CA THR A 346 -8.70 -17.48 6.35
C THR A 346 -9.46 -18.54 7.15
N MET A 347 -9.58 -19.78 6.66
CA MET A 347 -10.28 -20.86 7.36
C MET A 347 -9.54 -21.31 8.63
N ALA A 348 -9.70 -20.52 9.70
CA ALA A 348 -9.07 -20.71 10.99
C ALA A 348 -9.34 -22.09 11.66
N PRO A 349 -10.52 -22.74 11.54
CA PRO A 349 -10.79 -24.01 12.22
C PRO A 349 -9.92 -25.17 11.69
N THR A 350 -9.69 -25.22 10.38
CA THR A 350 -8.90 -26.26 9.71
C THR A 350 -7.41 -26.12 10.01
N LEU A 351 -6.89 -24.90 10.09
CA LEU A 351 -5.49 -24.62 10.43
C LEU A 351 -5.16 -24.81 11.92
N ALA A 352 -6.12 -24.65 12.83
CA ALA A 352 -5.86 -24.68 14.28
C ALA A 352 -5.21 -26.00 14.74
N ASN A 353 -5.61 -27.13 14.14
CA ASN A 353 -5.16 -28.47 14.53
C ASN A 353 -3.93 -28.97 13.73
N VAL A 354 -3.51 -28.24 12.69
CA VAL A 354 -2.35 -28.60 11.87
C VAL A 354 -1.08 -28.06 12.54
N THR A 355 -0.11 -28.94 12.80
CA THR A 355 1.21 -28.59 13.36
C THR A 355 2.33 -29.14 12.50
N VAL A 356 3.49 -28.48 12.48
CA VAL A 356 4.69 -29.01 11.81
C VAL A 356 5.04 -30.38 12.40
N GLY A 357 5.28 -31.36 11.53
CA GLY A 357 5.50 -32.76 11.93
C GLY A 357 4.22 -33.59 12.08
N ALA A 358 3.04 -33.05 11.78
CA ALA A 358 1.80 -33.82 11.69
C ALA A 358 1.64 -34.48 10.30
N ARG A 359 0.92 -35.59 10.24
CA ARG A 359 0.42 -36.22 9.01
C ARG A 359 -1.01 -35.80 8.77
N VAL A 360 -1.30 -35.44 7.52
CA VAL A 360 -2.64 -35.00 7.10
C VAL A 360 -3.09 -35.71 5.83
N THR A 361 -4.41 -35.79 5.69
CA THR A 361 -5.10 -36.03 4.42
C THR A 361 -5.80 -34.74 4.01
N ILE A 362 -5.76 -34.40 2.72
CA ILE A 362 -6.20 -33.11 2.20
C ILE A 362 -7.11 -33.34 0.99
N ASP A 363 -8.28 -32.70 1.00
CA ASP A 363 -9.18 -32.56 -0.14
C ASP A 363 -9.11 -31.12 -0.65
N GLY A 364 -8.83 -30.95 -1.94
CA GLY A 364 -8.75 -29.63 -2.57
C GLY A 364 -8.59 -29.72 -4.08
N THR A 365 -8.36 -28.59 -4.73
CA THR A 365 -8.23 -28.49 -6.19
C THR A 365 -6.82 -28.06 -6.55
N VAL A 366 -6.23 -28.71 -7.56
CA VAL A 366 -4.91 -28.32 -8.08
C VAL A 366 -5.03 -26.98 -8.77
N THR A 367 -4.24 -26.00 -8.34
CA THR A 367 -4.23 -24.66 -8.95
C THR A 367 -2.82 -24.23 -9.31
N LEU A 368 -2.75 -23.21 -10.16
CA LEU A 368 -1.53 -22.49 -10.46
C LEU A 368 -1.72 -21.04 -10.02
N PHE A 369 -1.17 -20.68 -8.86
CA PHE A 369 -1.26 -19.32 -8.34
C PHE A 369 0.09 -18.62 -8.46
N GLN A 370 0.15 -17.59 -9.31
CA GLN A 370 1.37 -16.79 -9.50
C GLN A 370 2.64 -17.60 -9.80
N GLY A 371 2.49 -18.70 -10.53
CA GLY A 371 3.58 -19.61 -10.90
C GLY A 371 3.79 -20.78 -9.93
N GLN A 372 3.22 -20.75 -8.72
CA GLN A 372 3.24 -21.87 -7.78
C GLN A 372 2.19 -22.91 -8.14
N THR A 373 2.57 -24.19 -8.23
CA THR A 373 1.58 -25.28 -8.19
C THR A 373 1.22 -25.59 -6.75
N GLU A 374 -0.03 -25.35 -6.37
CA GLU A 374 -0.56 -25.52 -5.02
C GLU A 374 -1.92 -26.24 -5.02
N LEU A 375 -2.44 -26.53 -3.83
CA LEU A 375 -3.86 -26.84 -3.64
C LEU A 375 -4.58 -25.60 -3.12
N ASP A 376 -5.72 -25.29 -3.72
CA ASP A 376 -6.69 -24.27 -3.28
C ASP A 376 -8.09 -24.90 -3.25
N GLY A 377 -9.14 -24.15 -2.89
CA GLY A 377 -10.49 -24.67 -2.75
C GLY A 377 -10.56 -25.81 -1.73
N VAL A 378 -9.68 -25.79 -0.72
CA VAL A 378 -9.52 -26.88 0.24
C VAL A 378 -10.81 -27.06 1.03
N THR A 379 -11.46 -28.20 0.83
CA THR A 379 -12.76 -28.53 1.46
C THR A 379 -12.57 -29.30 2.77
N ALA A 380 -11.48 -30.07 2.90
CA ALA A 380 -11.17 -30.80 4.12
C ALA A 380 -9.66 -30.95 4.36
N VAL A 381 -9.27 -30.87 5.63
CA VAL A 381 -7.94 -31.28 6.10
C VAL A 381 -8.14 -32.14 7.34
N VAL A 382 -7.76 -33.41 7.25
CA VAL A 382 -7.88 -34.38 8.35
C VAL A 382 -6.49 -34.70 8.89
N VAL A 383 -6.24 -34.37 10.16
CA VAL A 383 -5.00 -34.76 10.84
C VAL A 383 -5.06 -36.25 11.19
N THR A 384 -4.33 -37.07 10.46
CA THR A 384 -4.27 -38.53 10.65
C THR A 384 -3.27 -38.93 11.74
N ALA A 385 -2.24 -38.10 11.98
CA ALA A 385 -1.36 -38.21 13.14
C ALA A 385 -0.83 -36.82 13.55
N ALA A 386 -0.98 -36.43 14.81
CA ALA A 386 -0.64 -35.08 15.28
C ALA A 386 0.87 -34.76 15.42
N GLY A 387 1.76 -35.76 15.28
CA GLY A 387 3.20 -35.58 15.44
C GLY A 387 3.70 -35.60 16.91
N PRO A 388 4.96 -35.17 17.19
CA PRO A 388 5.90 -34.56 16.25
C PRO A 388 6.73 -35.62 15.52
N GLU A 389 6.47 -35.79 14.24
CA GLU A 389 7.35 -36.51 13.35
C GLU A 389 8.45 -35.58 12.83
N ALA A 390 9.69 -36.07 12.74
CA ALA A 390 10.79 -35.28 12.19
C ALA A 390 10.54 -34.98 10.70
N VAL A 391 10.67 -33.70 10.34
CA VAL A 391 10.63 -33.21 8.96
C VAL A 391 11.82 -33.74 8.14
N PRO A 392 11.74 -33.76 6.80
CA PRO A 392 12.86 -34.14 5.94
C PRO A 392 14.14 -33.36 6.26
N ALA A 393 15.29 -34.03 6.12
CA ALA A 393 16.57 -33.35 6.14
C ALA A 393 16.65 -32.38 4.94
N PRO A 394 17.17 -31.14 5.12
CA PRO A 394 17.32 -30.19 4.02
C PRO A 394 18.19 -30.74 2.89
N ILE A 395 17.77 -30.50 1.64
CA ILE A 395 18.52 -30.87 0.45
C ILE A 395 19.57 -29.80 0.16
N ALA A 396 20.85 -30.17 0.16
CA ALA A 396 21.93 -29.25 -0.17
C ALA A 396 21.88 -28.84 -1.65
N VAL A 397 21.87 -27.53 -1.91
CA VAL A 397 21.79 -26.92 -3.25
C VAL A 397 22.68 -25.68 -3.33
N THR A 398 22.99 -25.24 -4.56
CA THR A 398 23.62 -23.94 -4.80
C THR A 398 22.58 -22.87 -5.15
N TYR A 399 22.91 -21.59 -5.01
CA TYR A 399 22.03 -20.51 -5.46
C TYR A 399 21.77 -20.58 -6.97
N ALA A 400 22.75 -21.01 -7.76
CA ALA A 400 22.59 -21.18 -9.20
C ALA A 400 21.53 -22.25 -9.55
N ASP A 401 21.38 -23.29 -8.72
CA ASP A 401 20.40 -24.36 -8.94
C ASP A 401 18.96 -23.88 -8.74
N VAL A 402 18.74 -22.99 -7.77
CA VAL A 402 17.40 -22.66 -7.24
C VAL A 402 16.94 -21.22 -7.46
N LYS A 403 17.82 -20.30 -7.89
CA LYS A 403 17.41 -18.96 -8.31
C LYS A 403 16.32 -19.03 -9.39
N THR A 404 15.60 -17.93 -9.62
CA THR A 404 14.59 -17.87 -10.69
C THR A 404 15.19 -18.30 -12.04
N GLY A 405 14.56 -19.30 -12.67
CA GLY A 405 15.05 -19.92 -13.92
C GLY A 405 16.22 -20.91 -13.74
N GLY A 406 16.62 -21.22 -12.51
CA GLY A 406 17.61 -22.25 -12.20
C GLY A 406 17.12 -23.66 -12.52
N PRO A 407 18.02 -24.61 -12.82
CA PRO A 407 17.66 -25.94 -13.32
C PRO A 407 16.85 -26.79 -12.33
N ARG A 408 16.88 -26.46 -11.03
CA ARG A 408 16.15 -27.19 -9.97
C ARG A 408 15.13 -26.31 -9.24
N ALA A 409 14.91 -25.08 -9.69
CA ALA A 409 13.98 -24.16 -9.05
C ALA A 409 12.54 -24.71 -9.03
N LEU A 410 12.08 -25.25 -10.16
CA LEU A 410 10.74 -25.85 -10.28
C LEU A 410 10.67 -27.23 -9.62
N THR A 411 11.72 -28.05 -9.76
CA THR A 411 11.69 -29.42 -9.23
C THR A 411 11.80 -29.47 -7.71
N LEU A 412 12.37 -28.45 -7.07
CA LEU A 412 12.46 -28.37 -5.61
C LEU A 412 11.44 -27.41 -4.98
N GLU A 413 10.46 -26.93 -5.74
CA GLU A 413 9.39 -26.10 -5.19
C GLU A 413 8.59 -26.86 -4.12
N GLY A 414 8.42 -26.27 -2.94
CA GLY A 414 7.82 -26.88 -1.75
C GLY A 414 8.77 -27.78 -0.93
N VAL A 415 10.03 -27.93 -1.33
CA VAL A 415 11.02 -28.83 -0.68
C VAL A 415 11.90 -28.03 0.27
N ILE A 416 12.22 -28.61 1.44
CA ILE A 416 13.23 -28.04 2.35
C ILE A 416 14.64 -28.16 1.72
N VAL A 417 15.30 -27.02 1.54
CA VAL A 417 16.65 -26.91 0.98
C VAL A 417 17.63 -26.25 1.95
N SER A 418 18.92 -26.46 1.72
CA SER A 418 20.02 -25.79 2.42
C SER A 418 21.02 -25.20 1.43
N LEU A 419 21.35 -23.94 1.64
CA LEU A 419 22.21 -23.11 0.80
C LEU A 419 23.49 -22.74 1.56
N PRO A 420 24.63 -22.62 0.85
CA PRO A 420 25.87 -22.13 1.45
C PRO A 420 25.75 -20.65 1.86
N GLY A 421 26.77 -20.15 2.55
CA GLY A 421 26.82 -18.78 3.02
C GLY A 421 26.73 -17.73 1.91
N ALA A 422 26.07 -16.61 2.23
CA ALA A 422 25.82 -15.49 1.32
C ALA A 422 25.75 -14.16 2.09
N SER A 423 25.84 -13.04 1.38
CA SER A 423 25.71 -11.70 1.94
C SER A 423 24.35 -11.10 1.62
N VAL A 424 23.75 -10.37 2.55
CA VAL A 424 22.57 -9.54 2.29
C VAL A 424 22.95 -8.37 1.39
N THR A 425 22.29 -8.24 0.24
CA THR A 425 22.61 -7.23 -0.78
C THR A 425 21.50 -6.20 -0.97
N ALA A 426 20.27 -6.52 -0.59
CA ALA A 426 19.15 -5.58 -0.64
C ALA A 426 18.13 -5.91 0.46
N LEU A 427 17.45 -4.87 0.95
CA LEU A 427 16.33 -4.97 1.88
C LEU A 427 15.07 -4.49 1.16
N ASN A 428 13.96 -5.18 1.38
CA ASN A 428 12.65 -4.77 0.89
C ASN A 428 11.70 -4.61 2.08
N ALA A 429 11.82 -3.47 2.76
CA ALA A 429 11.09 -3.19 4.00
C ALA A 429 9.56 -3.21 3.83
N MET A 430 9.06 -2.91 2.62
CA MET A 430 7.62 -2.94 2.33
C MET A 430 7.02 -4.35 2.48
N PHE A 431 7.81 -5.39 2.21
CA PHE A 431 7.33 -6.78 2.20
C PHE A 431 8.02 -7.66 3.26
N GLY A 432 8.87 -7.09 4.13
CA GLY A 432 9.62 -7.88 5.12
C GLY A 432 10.72 -8.78 4.52
N GLU A 433 10.97 -8.68 3.21
CA GLU A 433 11.90 -9.54 2.48
C GLU A 433 13.32 -8.96 2.43
N PHE A 434 14.30 -9.83 2.19
CA PHE A 434 15.66 -9.40 1.86
C PHE A 434 16.33 -10.32 0.83
N THR A 435 17.20 -9.74 0.02
CA THR A 435 17.97 -10.48 -0.98
C THR A 435 19.32 -10.89 -0.42
N VAL A 436 19.67 -12.17 -0.58
CA VAL A 436 21.02 -12.67 -0.35
C VAL A 436 21.70 -12.99 -1.67
N THR A 437 22.99 -12.72 -1.77
CA THR A 437 23.81 -12.99 -2.96
C THR A 437 25.06 -13.75 -2.56
N ASP A 438 25.36 -14.82 -3.28
CA ASP A 438 26.55 -15.63 -3.08
C ASP A 438 27.81 -15.02 -3.74
N THR A 439 28.96 -15.64 -3.51
CA THR A 439 30.25 -15.18 -4.06
C THR A 439 30.36 -15.31 -5.59
N THR A 440 29.41 -16.00 -6.23
CA THR A 440 29.32 -16.17 -7.69
C THR A 440 28.25 -15.27 -8.31
N ASN A 441 27.74 -14.31 -7.54
CA ASN A 441 26.73 -13.34 -7.95
C ASN A 441 25.37 -13.96 -8.30
N ASN A 442 25.03 -15.10 -7.70
CA ASN A 442 23.68 -15.67 -7.75
C ASN A 442 22.90 -15.22 -6.52
N SER A 443 21.67 -14.75 -6.74
CA SER A 443 20.83 -14.17 -5.69
C SER A 443 19.55 -14.97 -5.48
N LEU A 444 19.05 -14.96 -4.25
CA LEU A 444 17.76 -15.52 -3.86
C LEU A 444 17.10 -14.59 -2.84
N ILE A 445 15.79 -14.46 -2.91
CA ILE A 445 15.00 -13.68 -1.95
C ILE A 445 14.68 -14.57 -0.75
N VAL A 446 14.87 -14.06 0.46
CA VAL A 446 14.37 -14.67 1.70
C VAL A 446 13.07 -13.98 2.07
N ASP A 447 12.03 -14.77 2.25
CA ASP A 447 10.65 -14.33 2.50
C ASP A 447 10.26 -14.61 3.96
N ASP A 448 9.28 -13.87 4.47
CA ASP A 448 8.89 -13.83 5.87
C ASP A 448 7.56 -14.57 6.17
N PHE A 449 6.98 -15.22 5.15
CA PHE A 449 5.66 -15.85 5.23
C PHE A 449 5.56 -16.96 6.30
N LEU A 450 6.59 -17.78 6.49
CA LEU A 450 6.60 -18.82 7.55
C LEU A 450 7.18 -18.33 8.88
N PHE A 451 8.09 -17.38 8.85
CA PHE A 451 8.78 -16.86 10.03
C PHE A 451 9.30 -15.47 9.72
N VAL A 452 8.93 -14.49 10.55
CA VAL A 452 9.42 -13.12 10.45
C VAL A 452 10.87 -13.05 10.94
N PRO A 453 11.87 -12.92 10.05
CA PRO A 453 13.26 -12.88 10.45
C PRO A 453 13.61 -11.53 11.08
N PRO A 454 14.60 -11.46 11.99
CA PRO A 454 15.13 -10.17 12.42
C PRO A 454 15.62 -9.39 11.19
N THR A 455 15.24 -8.11 11.08
CA THR A 455 15.62 -7.27 9.93
C THR A 455 17.14 -7.21 9.81
N PRO A 456 17.72 -7.76 8.73
CA PRO A 456 19.16 -7.74 8.56
C PRO A 456 19.65 -6.38 8.07
N VAL A 457 20.96 -6.16 8.13
CA VAL A 457 21.61 -5.00 7.50
C VAL A 457 22.23 -5.40 6.16
N VAL A 458 22.24 -4.50 5.18
CA VAL A 458 22.99 -4.72 3.93
C VAL A 458 24.47 -4.95 4.26
N GLY A 459 25.05 -6.02 3.71
CA GLY A 459 26.40 -6.47 4.01
C GLY A 459 26.50 -7.51 5.14
N GLN A 460 25.41 -7.82 5.83
CA GLN A 460 25.36 -8.93 6.79
C GLN A 460 25.66 -10.25 6.09
N MET A 461 26.52 -11.07 6.69
CA MET A 461 26.87 -12.40 6.16
C MET A 461 26.10 -13.48 6.90
N TYR A 462 25.68 -14.50 6.16
CA TYR A 462 25.23 -15.79 6.69
C TYR A 462 26.23 -16.87 6.31
N SER A 463 26.50 -17.83 7.20
CA SER A 463 27.36 -18.98 6.91
C SER A 463 26.62 -20.10 6.17
N ALA A 464 25.31 -20.18 6.38
CA ALA A 464 24.39 -21.05 5.66
C ALA A 464 22.96 -20.53 5.85
N LEU A 465 22.08 -20.82 4.89
CA LEU A 465 20.65 -20.61 5.02
C LEU A 465 19.92 -21.93 4.73
N SER A 466 18.78 -22.15 5.37
CA SER A 466 17.88 -23.27 5.05
C SER A 466 16.44 -22.78 5.03
N GLY A 467 15.54 -23.54 4.45
CA GLY A 467 14.13 -23.13 4.34
C GLY A 467 13.41 -23.93 3.28
N ILE A 468 12.13 -23.64 3.08
CA ILE A 468 11.34 -24.24 2.01
C ILE A 468 11.50 -23.39 0.76
N LEU A 469 11.93 -23.98 -0.35
CA LEU A 469 12.02 -23.27 -1.62
C LEU A 469 10.62 -23.06 -2.17
N THR A 470 10.28 -21.85 -2.58
CA THR A 470 8.98 -21.50 -3.15
C THR A 470 9.14 -20.75 -4.46
N LEU A 471 8.08 -20.74 -5.27
CA LEU A 471 7.99 -19.92 -6.46
C LEU A 471 6.74 -19.06 -6.34
N ARG A 472 6.87 -17.79 -5.93
CA ARG A 472 5.73 -16.86 -5.81
C ARG A 472 6.00 -15.66 -6.69
N GLN A 473 4.95 -15.17 -7.37
CA GLN A 473 5.08 -14.07 -8.34
C GLN A 473 6.07 -14.40 -9.48
N SER A 474 6.18 -15.68 -9.85
CA SER A 474 7.19 -16.22 -10.77
C SER A 474 8.65 -16.01 -10.35
N VAL A 475 8.91 -15.77 -9.05
CA VAL A 475 10.26 -15.57 -8.49
C VAL A 475 10.56 -16.65 -7.46
N SER A 476 11.75 -17.26 -7.55
CA SER A 476 12.21 -18.24 -6.55
C SER A 476 12.52 -17.53 -5.24
N LYS A 477 11.96 -18.03 -4.15
CA LYS A 477 12.19 -17.50 -2.80
C LYS A 477 12.49 -18.62 -1.80
N LEU A 478 13.08 -18.26 -0.67
CA LEU A 478 13.36 -19.15 0.44
C LEU A 478 12.51 -18.76 1.65
N GLU A 479 11.59 -19.64 2.03
CA GLU A 479 10.78 -19.49 3.23
C GLU A 479 11.52 -20.07 4.44
N VAL A 480 12.10 -19.19 5.25
CA VAL A 480 12.73 -19.59 6.51
C VAL A 480 11.63 -20.02 7.49
N ARG A 481 11.84 -21.11 8.22
CA ARG A 481 10.82 -21.67 9.13
C ARG A 481 11.02 -21.22 10.57
N SER A 482 12.23 -20.79 10.92
CA SER A 482 12.60 -20.30 12.25
C SER A 482 13.97 -19.63 12.23
N ALA A 483 14.39 -19.06 13.36
CA ALA A 483 15.73 -18.48 13.50
C ALA A 483 16.88 -19.48 13.26
N SER A 484 16.67 -20.80 13.44
CA SER A 484 17.73 -21.78 13.20
C SER A 484 18.05 -21.99 11.71
N ASP A 485 17.15 -21.58 10.84
CA ASP A 485 17.35 -21.61 9.39
C ASP A 485 18.27 -20.48 8.90
N LEU A 486 18.58 -19.50 9.77
CA LEU A 486 19.46 -18.35 9.50
C LEU A 486 20.76 -18.49 10.31
N MET A 487 21.77 -19.17 9.75
CA MET A 487 23.06 -19.32 10.44
C MET A 487 23.93 -18.08 10.23
N ALA A 488 24.05 -17.23 11.25
CA ALA A 488 24.85 -16.01 11.19
C ALA A 488 26.31 -16.31 10.78
N GLY A 489 26.80 -15.57 9.79
CA GLY A 489 28.19 -15.63 9.33
C GLY A 489 29.10 -14.67 10.09
N PRO A 490 30.40 -14.62 9.75
CA PRO A 490 31.32 -13.64 10.30
C PRO A 490 30.86 -12.21 9.93
N PRO A 491 30.96 -11.22 10.83
CA PRO A 491 30.45 -9.88 10.58
C PRO A 491 31.17 -9.15 9.44
N GLY A 492 30.40 -8.45 8.60
CA GLY A 492 30.88 -7.55 7.55
C GLY A 492 31.15 -6.12 8.03
N LEU A 493 31.57 -5.22 7.14
CA LEU A 493 31.71 -3.77 7.40
C LEU A 493 30.33 -3.12 7.53
N ALA A 494 30.13 -2.35 8.60
CA ALA A 494 28.93 -1.55 8.83
C ALA A 494 29.15 -0.06 8.53
N SER A 495 30.29 0.49 8.95
CA SER A 495 30.61 1.90 8.66
C SER A 495 32.11 2.13 8.64
N PHE A 496 32.51 3.20 7.95
CA PHE A 496 33.87 3.72 7.95
C PHE A 496 33.80 5.24 8.05
N GLY A 497 34.17 5.81 9.20
CA GLY A 497 33.91 7.22 9.44
C GLY A 497 34.68 7.83 10.60
N PRO A 498 34.55 9.16 10.81
CA PRO A 498 33.60 10.06 10.13
C PRO A 498 33.91 10.30 8.64
N ASN A 499 32.91 10.77 7.87
CA ASN A 499 33.04 11.00 6.42
C ASN A 499 34.24 11.89 6.05
N LEU A 500 34.51 12.92 6.88
CA LEU A 500 35.70 13.75 6.80
C LEU A 500 36.41 13.76 8.16
N SER A 501 37.71 13.53 8.16
CA SER A 501 38.58 13.75 9.31
C SER A 501 39.86 14.48 8.88
N TYR A 502 40.68 14.87 9.84
CA TYR A 502 41.89 15.66 9.59
C TYR A 502 43.12 14.97 10.15
N ALA A 503 44.24 15.14 9.45
CA ALA A 503 45.57 14.81 9.95
C ALA A 503 46.51 15.99 9.66
N ARG A 504 47.62 16.13 10.39
CA ARG A 504 48.58 17.21 10.16
C ARG A 504 49.90 16.68 9.67
N VAL A 505 50.50 17.31 8.66
CA VAL A 505 51.81 16.92 8.11
C VAL A 505 52.81 16.70 9.25
N GLY A 506 53.51 15.56 9.22
CA GLY A 506 54.50 15.16 10.21
C GLY A 506 53.95 14.40 11.41
N THR A 507 52.65 14.11 11.48
CA THR A 507 52.03 13.34 12.56
C THR A 507 51.75 11.89 12.17
N VAL A 508 51.78 11.00 13.17
CA VAL A 508 51.40 9.59 13.08
C VAL A 508 50.41 9.30 14.21
N GLY A 509 49.25 8.70 13.89
CA GLY A 509 48.26 8.32 14.89
C GLY A 509 46.83 8.41 14.39
N ALA A 510 45.88 8.61 15.31
CA ALA A 510 44.48 8.83 14.98
C ALA A 510 44.27 10.19 14.31
N THR A 511 43.29 10.28 13.40
CA THR A 511 42.81 11.56 12.88
C THR A 511 42.02 12.32 13.95
N PHE A 512 41.73 13.59 13.68
CA PHE A 512 41.05 14.51 14.59
C PHE A 512 40.03 15.38 13.83
N PRO A 513 39.07 16.05 14.51
CA PRO A 513 38.80 16.03 15.95
C PRO A 513 38.29 14.67 16.46
N GLN A 514 37.69 13.88 15.58
CA GLN A 514 37.34 12.49 15.84
C GLN A 514 38.25 11.56 15.03
N ALA A 515 38.57 10.41 15.63
CA ALA A 515 39.39 9.39 15.00
C ALA A 515 38.62 8.67 13.89
N LEU A 516 39.29 8.42 12.76
CA LEU A 516 38.79 7.57 11.70
C LEU A 516 38.72 6.13 12.21
N THR A 517 37.55 5.51 12.11
CA THR A 517 37.25 4.19 12.67
C THR A 517 36.54 3.32 11.65
N VAL A 518 36.87 2.04 11.66
CA VAL A 518 36.09 0.99 10.99
C VAL A 518 35.15 0.37 12.01
N THR A 519 33.90 0.14 11.62
CA THR A 519 32.88 -0.55 12.42
C THR A 519 32.38 -1.77 11.66
N LEU A 520 32.25 -2.90 12.35
CA LEU A 520 31.64 -4.14 11.86
C LEU A 520 30.15 -4.19 12.22
N SER A 521 29.39 -4.97 11.44
CA SER A 521 27.95 -5.20 11.63
C SER A 521 27.58 -5.98 12.89
N ALA A 522 28.53 -6.71 13.48
CA ALA A 522 28.39 -7.38 14.78
C ALA A 522 29.78 -7.58 15.41
N PRO A 523 29.87 -7.98 16.69
CA PRO A 523 31.15 -8.30 17.33
C PRO A 523 31.96 -9.32 16.52
N ALA A 524 33.25 -9.03 16.30
CA ALA A 524 34.14 -9.89 15.51
C ALA A 524 34.21 -11.32 16.07
N GLN A 525 34.04 -12.31 15.19
CA GLN A 525 34.16 -13.73 15.52
C GLN A 525 35.61 -14.19 15.29
N GLY A 526 36.52 -13.76 16.16
CA GLY A 526 37.97 -13.82 15.97
C GLY A 526 38.57 -12.46 15.59
N ASN A 527 39.90 -12.39 15.46
CA ASN A 527 40.56 -11.16 15.00
C ASN A 527 40.30 -10.95 13.50
N THR A 528 39.54 -9.91 13.17
CA THR A 528 39.17 -9.57 11.79
C THR A 528 40.11 -8.48 11.26
N VAL A 529 40.90 -8.80 10.23
CA VAL A 529 41.76 -7.82 9.57
C VAL A 529 40.99 -7.11 8.45
N VAL A 530 40.93 -5.79 8.52
CA VAL A 530 40.35 -4.93 7.48
C VAL A 530 41.48 -4.25 6.72
N THR A 531 41.45 -4.37 5.39
CA THR A 531 42.46 -3.73 4.53
C THR A 531 42.13 -2.26 4.36
N ILE A 532 43.09 -1.38 4.61
CA ILE A 532 42.91 0.08 4.42
C ILE A 532 43.81 0.55 3.27
N LEU A 533 43.24 1.27 2.32
CA LEU A 533 43.94 1.85 1.18
C LEU A 533 43.83 3.37 1.19
N SER A 534 44.92 4.06 0.85
CA SER A 534 44.93 5.51 0.63
C SER A 534 44.94 5.81 -0.86
N GLY A 535 44.07 6.72 -1.29
CA GLY A 535 44.00 7.22 -2.67
C GLY A 535 45.17 8.12 -3.05
N ASN A 536 45.93 8.64 -2.07
CA ASN A 536 47.14 9.40 -2.30
C ASN A 536 48.20 9.11 -1.24
N THR A 537 49.02 8.09 -1.51
CA THR A 537 50.09 7.63 -0.61
C THR A 537 51.23 8.64 -0.44
N ASN A 538 51.36 9.64 -1.32
CA ASN A 538 52.34 10.72 -1.15
C ASN A 538 51.88 11.75 -0.10
N ALA A 539 50.56 11.88 0.12
CA ALA A 539 49.99 12.81 1.10
C ALA A 539 49.67 12.14 2.43
N LEU A 540 49.14 10.91 2.39
CA LEU A 540 48.71 10.17 3.58
C LEU A 540 48.97 8.67 3.37
N THR A 541 49.68 8.04 4.29
CA THR A 541 49.78 6.57 4.34
C THR A 541 48.97 6.00 5.49
N VAL A 542 48.51 4.77 5.31
CA VAL A 542 47.60 4.05 6.20
C VAL A 542 48.10 2.63 6.37
N THR A 543 47.66 1.96 7.45
CA THR A 543 47.94 0.54 7.67
C THR A 543 46.63 -0.21 7.87
N ASN A 544 46.62 -1.49 7.48
CA ASN A 544 45.51 -2.38 7.81
C ASN A 544 45.22 -2.37 9.31
N VAL A 545 43.95 -2.45 9.66
CA VAL A 545 43.49 -2.43 11.04
C VAL A 545 42.92 -3.79 11.42
N THR A 546 43.11 -4.22 12.66
CA THR A 546 42.51 -5.43 13.20
C THR A 546 41.40 -5.05 14.17
N VAL A 547 40.18 -5.50 13.91
CA VAL A 547 39.09 -5.51 14.89
C VAL A 547 39.26 -6.76 15.75
N ALA A 548 39.57 -6.55 17.03
CA ALA A 548 39.85 -7.66 17.95
C ALA A 548 38.59 -8.51 18.19
N ASN A 549 38.78 -9.79 18.49
CA ASN A 549 37.68 -10.70 18.83
C ASN A 549 36.73 -10.10 19.87
N GLY A 550 35.42 -10.14 19.61
CA GLY A 550 34.38 -9.59 20.47
C GLY A 550 34.20 -8.07 20.40
N MET A 551 35.06 -7.35 19.67
CA MET A 551 34.91 -5.91 19.42
C MET A 551 34.18 -5.66 18.10
N THR A 552 33.52 -4.51 18.00
CA THR A 552 32.85 -4.06 16.78
C THR A 552 33.66 -3.02 16.01
N THR A 553 34.58 -2.31 16.67
CA THR A 553 35.26 -1.14 16.10
C THR A 553 36.77 -1.22 16.23
N ALA A 554 37.49 -0.58 15.30
CA ALA A 554 38.91 -0.31 15.45
C ALA A 554 39.31 1.03 14.79
N THR A 555 40.19 1.78 15.46
CA THR A 555 40.74 3.05 14.97
C THR A 555 41.77 2.80 13.87
N VAL A 556 41.68 3.56 12.77
CA VAL A 556 42.64 3.53 11.67
C VAL A 556 43.75 4.53 11.92
N PRO A 557 44.99 4.08 12.16
CA PRO A 557 46.12 4.99 12.25
C PRO A 557 46.52 5.49 10.87
N VAL A 558 46.88 6.77 10.79
CA VAL A 558 47.34 7.43 9.58
C VAL A 558 48.71 8.08 9.80
N THR A 559 49.47 8.24 8.74
CA THR A 559 50.73 9.02 8.71
C THR A 559 50.59 10.11 7.66
N ALA A 560 50.58 11.36 8.09
CA ALA A 560 50.41 12.52 7.23
C ALA A 560 51.76 13.05 6.73
N LEU A 561 51.96 13.05 5.42
CA LEU A 561 53.24 13.32 4.76
C LEU A 561 53.27 14.66 4.02
N MET A 562 52.19 15.02 3.33
CA MET A 562 52.10 16.24 2.52
C MET A 562 50.70 16.83 2.61
N GLN A 563 50.63 18.17 2.67
CA GLN A 563 49.37 18.89 2.72
C GLN A 563 48.52 18.55 1.49
N ASN A 564 47.26 18.20 1.72
CA ASN A 564 46.33 17.84 0.67
C ASN A 564 44.90 18.18 1.12
N PRO A 565 44.11 18.88 0.29
CA PRO A 565 42.75 19.27 0.66
C PRO A 565 41.81 18.07 0.85
N ASP A 566 42.06 16.94 0.18
CA ASP A 566 41.24 15.74 0.28
C ASP A 566 42.00 14.46 -0.14
N VAL A 567 42.09 13.49 0.77
CA VAL A 567 42.57 12.14 0.47
C VAL A 567 41.46 11.13 0.75
N SER A 568 40.97 10.48 -0.30
CA SER A 568 40.05 9.33 -0.16
C SER A 568 40.78 8.15 0.49
N VAL A 569 40.19 7.57 1.52
CA VAL A 569 40.65 6.35 2.18
C VAL A 569 39.56 5.30 2.03
N MET A 570 39.94 4.06 1.72
CA MET A 570 39.00 2.95 1.52
C MET A 570 39.26 1.84 2.55
N ALA A 571 38.21 1.35 3.19
CA ALA A 571 38.22 0.17 4.04
C ALA A 571 37.62 -1.02 3.29
N MET A 572 38.32 -2.15 3.25
CA MET A 572 37.92 -3.36 2.53
C MET A 572 37.91 -4.59 3.42
N LEU A 573 36.81 -5.34 3.41
CA LEU A 573 36.67 -6.65 4.04
C LEU A 573 36.00 -7.61 3.05
N GLY A 574 36.79 -8.52 2.47
CA GLY A 574 36.33 -9.33 1.34
C GLY A 574 36.00 -8.45 0.14
N VAL A 575 34.75 -8.51 -0.34
CA VAL A 575 34.25 -7.70 -1.46
C VAL A 575 33.64 -6.36 -1.02
N GLN A 576 33.44 -6.15 0.28
CA GLN A 576 32.84 -4.92 0.80
C GLN A 576 33.86 -3.79 0.80
N VAL A 577 33.46 -2.61 0.34
CA VAL A 577 34.31 -1.42 0.27
C VAL A 577 33.53 -0.22 0.79
N LEU A 578 34.08 0.47 1.79
CA LEU A 578 33.56 1.75 2.29
C LEU A 578 34.63 2.83 2.14
N THR A 579 34.21 4.07 1.85
CA THR A 579 35.11 5.21 1.60
C THR A 579 34.87 6.31 2.63
N ALA A 580 35.96 6.89 3.13
CA ALA A 580 35.97 8.10 3.94
C ALA A 580 37.06 9.06 3.42
N HIS A 581 37.08 10.29 3.93
CA HIS A 581 38.00 11.33 3.47
C HIS A 581 38.86 11.85 4.62
N VAL A 582 40.12 12.14 4.32
CA VAL A 582 41.06 12.76 5.25
C VAL A 582 41.69 13.98 4.59
N ARG A 583 41.44 15.17 5.15
CA ARG A 583 42.18 16.38 4.77
C ARG A 583 43.50 16.44 5.53
N VAL A 584 44.60 16.54 4.80
CA VAL A 584 45.94 16.67 5.39
C VAL A 584 46.30 18.14 5.49
N LEU A 585 46.27 18.67 6.71
CA LEU A 585 46.60 20.06 7.02
C LEU A 585 48.10 20.31 7.02
N GLY A 586 48.50 21.50 6.57
CA GLY A 586 49.89 21.96 6.63
C GLY A 586 50.41 22.11 8.07
N VAL A 587 51.73 22.08 8.23
CA VAL A 587 52.40 22.18 9.54
C VAL A 587 52.10 23.49 10.28
N THR A 588 51.88 24.58 9.55
CA THR A 588 51.58 25.92 10.08
C THR A 588 50.18 26.40 9.71
N GLU A 589 49.34 25.52 9.16
CA GLU A 589 47.98 25.88 8.75
C GLU A 589 47.11 26.10 9.99
N VAL A 590 46.54 27.31 10.08
CA VAL A 590 45.71 27.76 11.20
C VAL A 590 44.30 28.11 10.71
N PRO A 591 43.28 28.01 11.57
CA PRO A 591 41.93 28.43 11.25
C PRO A 591 41.84 29.90 10.85
N SER A 592 40.95 30.21 9.91
CA SER A 592 40.83 31.56 9.34
C SER A 592 39.45 32.18 9.51
N THR A 593 38.43 31.36 9.73
CA THR A 593 37.05 31.81 9.91
C THR A 593 36.45 31.23 11.17
N VAL A 594 35.47 31.95 11.73
CA VAL A 594 34.68 31.53 12.89
C VAL A 594 33.20 31.72 12.60
N THR A 595 32.38 30.77 13.03
CA THR A 595 30.93 30.87 13.05
C THR A 595 30.41 30.71 14.47
N LEU A 596 29.30 31.38 14.79
CA LEU A 596 28.51 31.17 15.99
C LEU A 596 27.31 30.29 15.67
N THR A 597 26.83 29.56 16.66
CA THR A 597 25.56 28.82 16.58
C THR A 597 24.94 28.77 17.98
N PRO A 598 23.63 29.02 18.14
CA PRO A 598 22.67 29.38 17.11
C PRO A 598 22.91 30.79 16.52
N ASP A 599 22.34 31.07 15.36
CA ASP A 599 22.43 32.38 14.69
C ASP A 599 21.46 33.41 15.32
N ASP A 600 20.33 32.95 15.84
CA ASP A 600 19.40 33.74 16.64
C ASP A 600 19.01 32.96 17.93
N ALA A 601 18.67 33.67 19.00
CA ALA A 601 18.20 33.05 20.25
C ALA A 601 17.20 33.96 20.98
N THR A 602 16.28 33.35 21.74
CA THR A 602 15.31 34.08 22.57
C THR A 602 15.51 33.74 24.02
N VAL A 603 15.47 34.75 24.89
CA VAL A 603 15.54 34.56 26.34
C VAL A 603 14.50 35.38 27.06
N ALA A 604 13.94 34.80 28.11
CA ALA A 604 13.24 35.58 29.13
C ALA A 604 14.21 36.57 29.80
N PRO A 605 13.72 37.65 30.43
CA PRO A 605 14.54 38.53 31.24
C PRO A 605 15.40 37.76 32.26
N ASN A 606 16.72 37.95 32.23
CA ASN A 606 17.74 37.20 33.00
C ASN A 606 18.00 35.75 32.53
N GLY A 607 17.51 35.36 31.36
CA GLY A 607 17.72 34.03 30.80
C GLY A 607 19.14 33.83 30.27
N THR A 608 19.54 32.56 30.12
CA THR A 608 20.87 32.16 29.64
C THR A 608 20.75 31.33 28.36
N VAL A 609 21.60 31.62 27.36
CA VAL A 609 21.75 30.84 26.12
C VAL A 609 23.18 30.31 26.03
N GLN A 610 23.32 29.07 25.54
CA GLN A 610 24.61 28.50 25.19
C GLN A 610 24.89 28.71 23.70
N PHE A 611 26.06 29.26 23.39
CA PHE A 611 26.56 29.41 22.04
C PHE A 611 27.75 28.48 21.80
N THR A 612 27.90 28.00 20.57
CA THR A 612 29.06 27.26 20.08
C THR A 612 29.82 28.11 19.08
N VAL A 613 31.12 28.26 19.26
CA VAL A 613 32.01 28.78 18.21
C VAL A 613 32.55 27.61 17.40
N THR A 614 32.53 27.72 16.08
CA THR A 614 33.08 26.69 15.18
C THR A 614 34.11 27.31 14.24
N LEU A 615 35.23 26.62 14.07
CA LEU A 615 36.35 26.98 13.21
C LEU A 615 36.26 26.19 11.89
N ASP A 616 36.75 26.78 10.79
CA ASP A 616 36.82 26.13 9.46
C ASP A 616 37.71 24.88 9.41
N ILE A 617 38.75 24.85 10.23
CA ILE A 617 39.63 23.68 10.39
C ILE A 617 39.99 23.47 11.86
N PRO A 618 40.44 22.26 12.25
CA PRO A 618 40.92 22.01 13.60
C PRO A 618 42.09 22.92 14.01
N ALA A 619 42.01 23.43 15.24
CA ALA A 619 42.99 24.35 15.78
C ALA A 619 44.40 23.74 15.88
N LEU A 620 45.43 24.47 15.45
CA LEU A 620 46.84 24.04 15.54
C LEU A 620 47.36 24.01 16.99
N ALA A 621 46.87 24.92 17.82
CA ALA A 621 47.15 25.10 19.23
C ALA A 621 45.87 25.65 19.90
N PRO A 622 45.80 25.86 21.23
CA PRO A 622 44.64 26.50 21.84
C PRO A 622 44.39 27.88 21.19
N THR A 623 43.27 28.02 20.48
CA THR A 623 42.93 29.22 19.69
C THR A 623 41.89 30.04 20.42
N VAL A 624 42.21 31.31 20.69
CA VAL A 624 41.32 32.24 21.39
C VAL A 624 40.40 32.94 20.39
N VAL A 625 39.09 32.85 20.64
CA VAL A 625 38.05 33.60 19.93
C VAL A 625 37.53 34.68 20.88
N ASN A 626 37.64 35.94 20.48
CA ASN A 626 37.17 37.07 21.29
C ASN A 626 35.65 37.20 21.16
N LEU A 627 34.98 37.49 22.28
CA LEU A 627 33.54 37.59 22.33
C LEU A 627 33.12 39.01 22.75
N ALA A 628 32.02 39.50 22.19
CA ALA A 628 31.44 40.79 22.54
C ALA A 628 29.91 40.73 22.54
N VAL A 629 29.28 41.65 23.27
CA VAL A 629 27.84 41.88 23.23
C VAL A 629 27.54 43.36 22.97
N SER A 630 26.54 43.64 22.14
CA SER A 630 26.03 44.99 21.87
C SER A 630 24.50 45.04 22.06
N PRO A 631 23.95 46.04 22.77
CA PRO A 631 24.67 47.04 23.56
C PRO A 631 25.42 46.39 24.74
N THR A 632 26.47 47.04 25.24
CA THR A 632 27.38 46.44 26.25
C THR A 632 26.71 46.12 27.58
N ASN A 633 25.54 46.70 27.83
CA ASN A 633 24.71 46.45 29.00
C ASN A 633 23.57 45.46 28.73
N ALA A 634 23.51 44.79 27.58
CA ALA A 634 22.44 43.85 27.28
C ALA A 634 22.58 42.53 28.05
N GLY A 635 23.80 42.06 28.31
CA GLY A 635 24.02 40.84 29.06
C GLY A 635 25.47 40.61 29.45
N THR A 636 25.75 39.47 30.08
CA THR A 636 27.08 39.03 30.49
C THR A 636 27.51 37.79 29.71
N LEU A 637 28.74 37.82 29.19
CA LEU A 637 29.41 36.69 28.54
C LEU A 637 30.93 36.76 28.84
N PRO A 638 31.70 35.65 28.74
CA PRO A 638 33.14 35.70 28.93
C PRO A 638 33.82 36.51 27.81
N ALA A 639 34.89 37.25 28.10
CA ALA A 639 35.58 38.08 27.10
C ALA A 639 36.15 37.29 25.90
N SER A 640 36.37 35.99 26.09
CA SER A 640 36.85 35.09 25.05
C SER A 640 36.51 33.64 25.38
N VAL A 641 36.46 32.79 24.37
CA VAL A 641 36.40 31.32 24.48
C VAL A 641 37.60 30.70 23.76
N THR A 642 38.14 29.60 24.27
CA THR A 642 39.32 28.93 23.70
C THR A 642 38.93 27.60 23.07
N VAL A 643 39.18 27.45 21.76
CA VAL A 643 39.06 26.17 21.06
C VAL A 643 40.33 25.35 21.29
N PRO A 644 40.25 24.15 21.89
CA PRO A 644 41.42 23.32 22.16
C PRO A 644 42.15 22.88 20.88
N THR A 645 43.43 22.53 21.03
CA THR A 645 44.22 21.92 19.94
C THR A 645 43.49 20.71 19.34
N ASN A 646 43.50 20.61 18.01
CA ASN A 646 42.83 19.56 17.22
C ASN A 646 41.30 19.51 17.34
N ALA A 647 40.68 20.42 18.09
CA ALA A 647 39.23 20.62 18.08
C ALA A 647 38.84 21.68 17.04
N THR A 648 37.59 21.62 16.57
CA THR A 648 37.00 22.63 15.69
C THR A 648 36.06 23.57 16.43
N SER A 649 35.66 23.26 17.67
CA SER A 649 34.65 24.05 18.37
C SER A 649 34.87 24.15 19.88
N ALA A 650 34.20 25.14 20.48
CA ALA A 650 34.09 25.33 21.93
C ALA A 650 32.78 26.06 22.26
N THR A 651 32.25 25.88 23.47
CA THR A 651 30.99 26.50 23.91
C THR A 651 31.20 27.58 24.96
N PHE A 652 30.29 28.55 25.01
CA PHE A 652 30.20 29.56 26.07
C PHE A 652 28.74 29.93 26.34
N SER A 653 28.49 30.64 27.43
CA SER A 653 27.14 31.10 27.79
C SER A 653 27.03 32.62 27.76
N TYR A 654 25.90 33.09 27.25
CA TYR A 654 25.41 34.47 27.37
C TYR A 654 24.26 34.49 28.36
N THR A 655 24.22 35.47 29.27
CA THR A 655 23.10 35.69 30.20
C THR A 655 22.60 37.12 30.08
N ASP A 656 21.31 37.30 29.84
CA ASP A 656 20.67 38.61 29.73
C ASP A 656 20.59 39.35 31.10
N THR A 657 20.42 40.67 31.07
CA THR A 657 20.28 41.56 32.24
C THR A 657 18.88 42.14 32.45
N ALA A 658 17.85 41.46 31.93
CA ALA A 658 16.44 41.84 31.97
C ALA A 658 16.05 43.07 31.14
N ASN A 659 16.83 43.39 30.10
CA ASN A 659 16.54 44.51 29.21
C ASN A 659 15.75 43.99 28.01
N ILE A 660 14.43 44.22 28.01
CA ILE A 660 13.56 43.84 26.88
C ILE A 660 14.05 44.53 25.60
N GLY A 661 14.23 43.77 24.53
CA GLY A 661 14.79 44.23 23.26
C GLY A 661 15.77 43.24 22.66
N THR A 662 16.58 43.68 21.69
CA THR A 662 17.57 42.82 21.02
C THR A 662 19.00 43.14 21.47
N ALA A 663 19.81 42.09 21.57
CA ALA A 663 21.24 42.13 21.79
C ALA A 663 21.94 41.41 20.63
N THR A 664 23.16 41.81 20.29
CA THR A 664 24.00 41.10 19.32
C THR A 664 25.19 40.51 20.05
N VAL A 665 25.36 39.19 19.99
CA VAL A 665 26.54 38.47 20.45
C VAL A 665 27.48 38.28 19.26
N SER A 666 28.74 38.69 19.40
CA SER A 666 29.73 38.61 18.32
C SER A 666 30.90 37.71 18.74
N ALA A 667 31.38 36.89 17.82
CA ALA A 667 32.61 36.10 17.95
C ALA A 667 33.61 36.53 16.87
N ALA A 668 34.83 36.86 17.27
CA ALA A 668 35.87 37.35 16.39
C ALA A 668 37.15 36.50 16.46
N LEU A 669 37.62 36.06 15.30
CA LEU A 669 38.91 35.39 15.08
C LEU A 669 39.70 36.18 14.05
N GLY A 670 40.66 36.99 14.52
CA GLY A 670 41.43 37.88 13.64
C GLY A 670 40.51 38.87 12.91
N ALA A 671 40.41 38.75 11.58
CA ALA A 671 39.53 39.58 10.75
C ALA A 671 38.14 38.96 10.53
N SER A 672 37.94 37.68 10.84
CA SER A 672 36.63 37.01 10.73
C SER A 672 35.78 37.37 11.95
N THR A 673 34.53 37.77 11.71
CA THR A 673 33.53 38.02 12.74
C THR A 673 32.24 37.32 12.35
N SER A 674 31.62 36.64 13.31
CA SER A 674 30.26 36.09 13.21
C SER A 674 29.42 36.74 14.30
N ASN A 675 28.14 36.96 14.01
CA ASN A 675 27.20 37.62 14.91
C ASN A 675 25.97 36.72 15.08
N ALA A 676 25.41 36.71 16.28
CA ALA A 676 24.13 36.12 16.58
C ALA A 676 23.22 37.13 17.27
N THR A 677 21.92 37.10 17.00
CA THR A 677 20.94 37.97 17.67
C THR A 677 20.38 37.27 18.90
N VAL A 678 20.30 37.96 20.03
CA VAL A 678 19.54 37.50 21.19
C VAL A 678 18.39 38.45 21.44
N THR A 679 17.16 37.95 21.34
CA THR A 679 15.97 38.72 21.67
C THR A 679 15.53 38.41 23.08
N VAL A 680 15.43 39.47 23.89
CA VAL A 680 14.96 39.43 25.26
C VAL A 680 13.50 39.87 25.25
N SER A 681 12.59 38.92 25.46
CA SER A 681 11.16 39.19 25.51
C SER A 681 10.56 38.53 26.75
N THR A 682 9.45 39.05 27.27
CA THR A 682 8.72 38.39 28.37
C THR A 682 7.97 37.13 27.90
N GLY A 683 8.08 36.77 26.62
CA GLY A 683 7.25 35.76 25.95
C GLY A 683 5.78 36.17 25.87
N ALA A 684 5.00 35.44 25.07
CA ALA A 684 3.54 35.45 25.20
C ALA A 684 3.15 34.88 26.58
N THR A 685 1.99 35.27 27.09
CA THR A 685 1.48 34.72 28.37
C THR A 685 0.47 33.58 28.20
N HIS A 686 0.22 33.19 26.95
CA HIS A 686 -0.64 32.10 26.51
C HIS A 686 0.12 31.15 25.60
N LEU A 687 -0.53 30.04 25.22
CA LEU A 687 0.01 29.14 24.20
C LEU A 687 0.07 29.84 22.85
N VAL A 688 1.07 29.50 22.05
CA VAL A 688 1.23 30.04 20.69
C VAL A 688 1.43 28.93 19.68
N ILE A 689 0.91 29.11 18.47
CA ILE A 689 1.26 28.30 17.29
C ILE A 689 2.69 28.70 16.93
N ASN A 690 3.64 27.77 16.96
CA ASN A 690 5.07 28.09 16.93
C ASN A 690 5.77 27.67 15.64
N GLU A 691 5.33 26.59 15.00
CA GLU A 691 5.90 26.08 13.76
C GLU A 691 4.84 25.28 12.99
N VAL A 692 4.82 25.41 11.66
CA VAL A 692 3.91 24.70 10.76
C VAL A 692 4.68 24.26 9.51
N ASP A 693 4.61 22.98 9.19
CA ASP A 693 5.17 22.37 7.98
C ASP A 693 4.00 21.75 7.22
N TYR A 694 3.64 22.36 6.08
CA TYR A 694 2.40 22.10 5.34
C TYR A 694 2.63 21.81 3.84
N ASP A 695 3.84 21.99 3.31
CA ASP A 695 4.16 21.76 1.89
C ASP A 695 5.58 21.17 1.72
N GLN A 696 5.76 19.87 1.97
CA GLN A 696 7.06 19.20 1.92
C GLN A 696 7.54 18.97 0.49
N ILE A 697 8.87 18.87 0.30
CA ILE A 697 9.42 18.40 -0.98
C ILE A 697 8.96 16.97 -1.27
N GLY A 698 8.11 16.82 -2.28
CA GLY A 698 7.66 15.53 -2.79
C GLY A 698 6.24 15.19 -2.36
N SER A 699 6.10 14.35 -1.34
CA SER A 699 4.80 13.92 -0.80
C SER A 699 4.60 14.45 0.61
N ASP A 700 3.44 15.03 0.91
CA ASP A 700 3.18 15.68 2.19
C ASP A 700 2.82 14.67 3.28
N ASN A 701 3.80 13.84 3.67
CA ASN A 701 3.62 12.74 4.61
C ASN A 701 4.21 13.01 6.00
N ALA A 702 4.75 14.21 6.22
CA ALA A 702 5.45 14.65 7.42
C ALA A 702 4.96 16.01 7.96
N GLU A 703 3.71 16.37 7.66
CA GLU A 703 3.11 17.62 8.11
C GLU A 703 2.92 17.67 9.62
N PHE A 704 3.08 18.88 10.18
CA PHE A 704 2.85 19.10 11.60
C PHE A 704 2.47 20.54 11.92
N ILE A 705 1.82 20.68 13.09
CA ILE A 705 1.58 21.96 13.76
C ILE A 705 2.21 21.85 15.15
N GLU A 706 3.10 22.78 15.47
CA GLU A 706 3.70 22.89 16.80
C GLU A 706 3.03 23.99 17.61
N ILE A 707 2.71 23.68 18.87
CA ILE A 707 2.25 24.63 19.87
C ILE A 707 3.31 24.74 20.97
N TYR A 708 3.69 25.96 21.32
CA TYR A 708 4.64 26.23 22.38
C TYR A 708 3.98 26.93 23.57
N ASN A 709 4.43 26.61 24.79
CA ASN A 709 4.08 27.35 26.01
C ASN A 709 5.24 28.29 26.39
N PRO A 710 5.20 29.58 26.00
CA PRO A 710 6.23 30.56 26.34
C PRO A 710 6.25 30.95 27.82
N SER A 711 5.20 30.63 28.58
CA SER A 711 5.15 30.95 30.00
C SER A 711 5.99 29.99 30.86
N SER A 712 6.32 30.41 32.08
CA SER A 712 7.00 29.54 33.07
C SER A 712 6.03 28.61 33.81
N ALA A 713 4.72 28.78 33.65
CA ALA A 713 3.69 27.99 34.31
C ALA A 713 3.14 26.91 33.38
N ALA A 714 2.70 25.79 33.94
CA ALA A 714 1.99 24.78 33.16
C ALA A 714 0.60 25.30 32.77
N VAL A 715 0.22 25.13 31.51
CA VAL A 715 -1.08 25.51 30.96
C VAL A 715 -1.92 24.25 30.75
N SER A 716 -3.19 24.27 31.14
CA SER A 716 -4.10 23.15 30.87
C SER A 716 -4.53 23.15 29.41
N LEU A 717 -4.53 21.98 28.78
CA LEU A 717 -4.99 21.77 27.41
C LEU A 717 -6.49 21.45 27.34
N ALA A 718 -7.14 21.21 28.49
CA ALA A 718 -8.53 20.78 28.54
C ALA A 718 -9.45 21.83 27.92
N GLY A 719 -10.18 21.44 26.87
CA GLY A 719 -11.07 22.35 26.14
C GLY A 719 -10.38 23.19 25.06
N MET A 720 -9.06 23.05 24.88
CA MET A 720 -8.34 23.72 23.81
C MET A 720 -8.38 22.92 22.50
N GLN A 721 -8.51 23.62 21.38
CA GLN A 721 -8.61 23.01 20.06
C GLN A 721 -7.78 23.78 19.03
N VAL A 722 -7.26 23.07 18.04
CA VAL A 722 -6.75 23.66 16.79
C VAL A 722 -7.79 23.45 15.70
N ILE A 723 -8.17 24.53 15.01
CA ILE A 723 -9.11 24.52 13.90
C ILE A 723 -8.36 24.86 12.62
N LEU A 724 -8.53 24.03 11.59
CA LEU A 724 -7.96 24.26 10.28
C LEU A 724 -9.03 24.80 9.33
N VAL A 725 -8.71 25.90 8.66
CA VAL A 725 -9.65 26.68 7.85
C VAL A 725 -9.13 26.80 6.43
N ASN A 726 -9.98 26.45 5.47
CA ASN A 726 -9.74 26.72 4.08
C ASN A 726 -10.00 28.22 3.82
N GLY A 727 -8.97 29.00 3.52
CA GLY A 727 -9.09 30.45 3.43
C GLY A 727 -9.75 30.93 2.13
N SER A 728 -9.87 30.07 1.12
CA SER A 728 -10.59 30.36 -0.13
C SER A 728 -12.11 30.26 0.02
N THR A 729 -12.59 29.37 0.87
CA THR A 729 -14.03 29.11 1.09
C THR A 729 -14.54 29.63 2.43
N GLY A 730 -13.64 29.77 3.42
CA GLY A 730 -13.98 30.03 4.82
C GLY A 730 -14.40 28.77 5.58
N ASP A 731 -14.37 27.59 4.95
CA ASP A 731 -14.83 26.34 5.55
C ASP A 731 -13.80 25.77 6.53
N ILE A 732 -14.29 25.26 7.66
CA ILE A 732 -13.48 24.46 8.60
C ILE A 732 -13.39 23.04 8.05
N TYR A 733 -12.17 22.56 7.80
CA TYR A 733 -11.95 21.22 7.26
C TYR A 733 -11.40 20.22 8.28
N ASP A 734 -10.84 20.69 9.40
CA ASP A 734 -10.45 19.84 10.52
C ASP A 734 -10.54 20.57 11.87
N THR A 735 -10.70 19.81 12.94
CA THR A 735 -10.72 20.31 14.32
C THR A 735 -10.06 19.28 15.24
N ILE A 736 -8.93 19.66 15.82
CA ILE A 736 -8.09 18.79 16.64
C ILE A 736 -8.23 19.17 18.11
N ASP A 737 -8.70 18.24 18.94
CA ASP A 737 -8.75 18.38 20.39
C ASP A 737 -7.37 18.09 21.01
N LEU A 738 -6.85 19.03 21.81
CA LEU A 738 -5.52 18.94 22.43
C LEU A 738 -5.48 18.02 23.67
N GLY A 739 -6.63 17.53 24.12
CA GLY A 739 -6.80 16.60 25.22
C GLY A 739 -6.88 17.26 26.60
N THR A 740 -6.97 16.45 27.66
CA THR A 740 -7.17 16.94 29.04
C THR A 740 -5.88 17.14 29.84
N GLY A 741 -4.72 17.14 29.15
CA GLY A 741 -3.40 17.23 29.78
C GLY A 741 -3.00 18.65 30.20
N THR A 742 -1.74 18.80 30.59
CA THR A 742 -1.11 20.11 30.80
C THR A 742 0.18 20.19 30.00
N LEU A 743 0.39 21.30 29.30
CA LEU A 743 1.68 21.60 28.67
C LEU A 743 2.53 22.39 29.66
N ALA A 744 3.67 21.81 30.06
CA ALA A 744 4.59 22.45 30.99
C ALA A 744 5.14 23.77 30.42
N GLY A 745 5.61 24.66 31.30
CA GLY A 745 6.26 25.90 30.88
C GLY A 745 7.51 25.61 30.03
N SER A 746 7.74 26.42 29.01
CA SER A 746 8.84 26.26 28.04
C SER A 746 8.88 24.86 27.39
N SER A 747 7.72 24.29 27.10
CA SER A 747 7.58 22.96 26.48
C SER A 747 6.71 23.02 25.22
N TYR A 748 6.85 21.99 24.38
CA TYR A 748 6.25 21.90 23.04
C TYR A 748 5.21 20.77 22.98
N LEU A 749 4.14 21.02 22.22
CA LEU A 749 3.16 20.04 21.80
C LEU A 749 3.14 20.01 20.26
N VAL A 750 3.48 18.87 19.67
CA VAL A 750 3.50 18.69 18.21
C VAL A 750 2.29 17.86 17.80
N ILE A 751 1.43 18.43 16.97
CA ILE A 751 0.29 17.76 16.33
C ILE A 751 0.79 17.21 15.00
N ALA A 752 0.93 15.89 14.89
CA ALA A 752 1.49 15.27 13.70
C ALA A 752 1.16 13.77 13.60
N GLY A 753 1.10 13.27 12.37
CA GLY A 753 0.95 11.84 12.07
C GLY A 753 2.19 11.01 12.45
N ALA A 754 2.10 9.69 12.33
CA ALA A 754 3.12 8.74 12.81
C ALA A 754 4.55 9.01 12.28
N ASN A 755 4.68 9.54 11.05
CA ASN A 755 5.95 9.73 10.35
C ASN A 755 6.82 10.88 10.90
N VAL A 756 6.25 11.82 11.65
CA VAL A 756 7.01 12.94 12.23
C VAL A 756 7.68 12.51 13.53
N SER A 757 9.01 12.59 13.57
CA SER A 757 9.78 12.29 14.78
C SER A 757 9.80 13.48 15.72
N VAL A 758 9.34 13.29 16.96
CA VAL A 758 9.31 14.35 17.98
C VAL A 758 10.29 13.99 19.10
N ILE A 759 11.21 14.90 19.40
CA ILE A 759 12.29 14.66 20.36
C ILE A 759 11.79 14.98 21.79
N SER A 760 11.99 14.04 22.73
CA SER A 760 11.68 14.25 24.15
C SER A 760 12.47 15.45 24.71
N PRO A 761 11.84 16.36 25.50
CA PRO A 761 10.62 16.19 26.30
C PRO A 761 9.31 16.67 25.64
N ALA A 762 9.30 16.99 24.34
CA ALA A 762 8.09 17.46 23.66
C ALA A 762 6.98 16.39 23.66
N THR A 763 5.74 16.84 23.74
CA THR A 763 4.56 15.96 23.68
C THR A 763 4.10 15.84 22.24
N LYS A 764 3.78 14.62 21.78
CA LYS A 764 3.19 14.40 20.45
C LYS A 764 1.70 14.08 20.57
N ARG A 765 0.88 14.72 19.74
CA ARG A 765 -0.55 14.43 19.55
C ARG A 765 -0.75 13.92 18.13
N ASP A 766 -1.17 12.67 18.01
CA ASP A 766 -1.47 12.06 16.72
C ASP A 766 -2.99 12.14 16.43
N PRO A 767 -3.43 12.99 15.48
CA PRO A 767 -4.82 13.06 15.04
C PRO A 767 -5.19 11.99 14.00
N GLY A 768 -4.28 11.10 13.60
CA GLY A 768 -4.47 10.12 12.54
C GLY A 768 -4.11 10.63 11.14
N TRP A 769 -3.23 11.63 11.06
CA TRP A 769 -2.74 12.16 9.79
C TRP A 769 -1.85 11.13 9.07
N LEU A 770 -2.07 10.97 7.77
CA LEU A 770 -1.31 10.04 6.92
C LEU A 770 -0.53 10.81 5.86
N THR A 771 -1.24 11.51 4.96
CA THR A 771 -0.71 12.41 3.93
C THR A 771 -1.70 13.53 3.61
N ASP A 772 -1.20 14.67 3.15
CA ASP A 772 -1.92 15.84 2.60
C ASP A 772 -3.07 16.32 3.51
N LYS A 773 -2.75 16.71 4.74
CA LYS A 773 -3.70 17.07 5.80
C LYS A 773 -3.77 18.56 6.07
N ILE A 774 -2.66 19.28 6.07
CA ILE A 774 -2.68 20.73 6.21
C ILE A 774 -2.74 21.30 4.79
N GLN A 775 -3.80 22.04 4.48
CA GLN A 775 -3.95 22.60 3.14
C GLN A 775 -2.86 23.65 2.86
N ASN A 776 -2.29 23.61 1.66
CA ASN A 776 -1.26 24.52 1.13
C ASN A 776 -1.86 25.53 0.12
N GLY A 777 -3.12 25.95 0.33
CA GLY A 777 -3.82 26.88 -0.53
C GLY A 777 -3.59 28.35 -0.14
N ALA A 778 -3.55 29.23 -1.13
CA ALA A 778 -3.42 30.68 -0.94
C ALA A 778 -4.79 31.39 -0.96
N PRO A 779 -5.36 31.86 0.17
CA PRO A 779 -4.89 31.70 1.56
C PRO A 779 -5.52 30.50 2.28
N ASP A 780 -4.90 30.09 3.38
CA ASP A 780 -5.41 29.14 4.38
C ASP A 780 -5.02 29.61 5.79
N GLY A 781 -5.62 29.01 6.82
CA GLY A 781 -5.35 29.45 8.19
C GLY A 781 -5.60 28.41 9.28
N ILE A 782 -5.00 28.69 10.43
CA ILE A 782 -5.02 27.87 11.65
C ILE A 782 -5.45 28.76 12.81
N ALA A 783 -6.41 28.28 13.60
CA ALA A 783 -6.85 28.94 14.82
C ALA A 783 -6.61 28.05 16.03
N LEU A 784 -5.91 28.56 17.05
CA LEU A 784 -5.83 27.95 18.37
C LEU A 784 -6.87 28.60 19.27
N ILE A 785 -7.81 27.81 19.82
CA ILE A 785 -8.94 28.33 20.59
C ILE A 785 -9.11 27.66 21.95
N ASP A 786 -9.76 28.37 22.86
CA ASP A 786 -10.46 27.78 24.01
C ASP A 786 -11.93 27.59 23.62
N ASN A 787 -12.34 26.33 23.42
CA ASN A 787 -13.69 25.98 22.99
C ASN A 787 -14.73 26.06 24.14
N VAL A 788 -14.29 26.18 25.40
CA VAL A 788 -15.20 26.37 26.54
C VAL A 788 -15.49 27.85 26.75
N ALA A 789 -14.46 28.69 26.65
CA ALA A 789 -14.60 30.14 26.76
C ALA A 789 -15.05 30.81 25.44
N HIS A 790 -14.94 30.10 24.31
CA HIS A 790 -15.12 30.62 22.95
C HIS A 790 -14.23 31.84 22.69
N THR A 791 -12.94 31.69 23.00
CA THR A 791 -11.92 32.73 22.80
C THR A 791 -10.81 32.24 21.88
N LEU A 792 -10.38 33.10 20.96
CA LEU A 792 -9.21 32.88 20.12
C LEU A 792 -7.96 33.14 20.97
N ILE A 793 -7.04 32.17 20.99
CA ILE A 793 -5.80 32.21 21.76
C ILE A 793 -4.65 32.73 20.88
N ASP A 794 -4.52 32.18 19.68
CA ASP A 794 -3.51 32.53 18.67
C ASP A 794 -4.09 32.14 17.29
N ALA A 795 -3.68 32.83 16.23
CA ALA A 795 -4.00 32.46 14.86
C ALA A 795 -2.84 32.64 13.89
N LEU A 796 -2.83 31.83 12.85
CA LEU A 796 -1.94 32.00 11.71
C LEU A 796 -2.75 31.96 10.41
N SER A 797 -2.56 32.96 9.57
CA SER A 797 -3.00 32.99 8.19
C SER A 797 -1.76 33.01 7.29
N TYR A 798 -1.65 32.04 6.38
CA TYR A 798 -0.50 31.92 5.47
C TYR A 798 -0.94 31.99 4.01
N GLU A 799 0.03 32.34 3.15
CA GLU A 799 -0.15 32.59 1.71
C GLU A 799 -1.23 33.62 1.33
N GLY A 800 -1.66 34.42 2.31
CA GLY A 800 -2.61 35.51 2.17
C GLY A 800 -3.39 35.70 3.47
N GLY A 801 -4.54 36.39 3.39
CA GLY A 801 -5.26 36.86 4.57
C GLY A 801 -6.65 36.24 4.72
N VAL A 802 -6.82 35.40 5.74
CA VAL A 802 -8.12 34.90 6.21
C VAL A 802 -8.68 35.86 7.26
N THR A 803 -9.43 36.86 6.80
CA THR A 803 -9.82 38.03 7.63
C THR A 803 -11.17 37.89 8.35
N MET A 804 -12.00 36.92 7.95
CA MET A 804 -13.28 36.61 8.60
C MET A 804 -13.59 35.12 8.49
N VAL A 805 -13.73 34.45 9.63
CA VAL A 805 -14.15 33.03 9.74
C VAL A 805 -15.19 32.90 10.83
N ASP A 806 -16.28 32.19 10.53
CA ASP A 806 -17.28 31.82 11.52
C ASP A 806 -16.85 30.59 12.30
N LEU A 807 -16.18 30.79 13.44
CA LEU A 807 -15.77 29.70 14.33
C LEU A 807 -16.94 29.21 15.21
N PRO A 808 -17.11 27.88 15.41
CA PRO A 808 -18.17 27.32 16.24
C PRO A 808 -18.21 27.91 17.65
N GLY A 809 -19.38 28.43 18.05
CA GLY A 809 -19.62 28.97 19.39
C GLY A 809 -19.14 30.41 19.63
N PHE A 810 -18.42 31.01 18.67
CA PHE A 810 -18.04 32.42 18.75
C PHE A 810 -19.22 33.34 18.42
N ALA A 811 -19.30 34.48 19.11
CA ALA A 811 -20.42 35.42 18.95
C ALA A 811 -20.34 36.26 17.66
N ALA A 812 -19.18 36.30 17.01
CA ALA A 812 -18.91 37.04 15.78
C ALA A 812 -17.76 36.35 15.00
N PRO A 813 -17.68 36.57 13.67
CA PRO A 813 -16.55 36.09 12.88
C PRO A 813 -15.21 36.62 13.43
N VAL A 814 -14.17 35.79 13.35
CA VAL A 814 -12.81 36.14 13.78
C VAL A 814 -11.87 36.30 12.60
N SER A 815 -10.85 37.13 12.75
CA SER A 815 -9.73 37.22 11.81
C SER A 815 -8.64 36.25 12.23
N LEU A 816 -8.07 35.50 11.29
CA LEU A 816 -6.86 34.70 11.51
C LEU A 816 -5.59 35.46 11.11
N VAL A 817 -5.73 36.68 10.60
CA VAL A 817 -4.62 37.61 10.41
C VAL A 817 -4.34 38.32 11.73
N GLU A 818 -3.19 38.01 12.34
CA GLU A 818 -2.63 38.75 13.47
C GLU A 818 -1.91 40.00 12.96
N GLY A 819 -2.37 41.18 13.37
CA GLY A 819 -1.74 42.46 13.03
C GLY A 819 -1.58 42.67 11.53
N THR A 820 -0.33 42.66 11.06
CA THR A 820 0.00 42.79 9.64
C THR A 820 0.03 41.40 8.98
N MET A 821 -0.65 41.27 7.85
CA MET A 821 -0.67 40.03 7.07
C MET A 821 0.75 39.57 6.71
N LEU A 822 1.03 38.29 6.96
CA LEU A 822 2.26 37.63 6.56
C LEU A 822 2.46 37.81 5.05
N PRO A 823 3.64 38.26 4.57
CA PRO A 823 3.88 38.38 3.15
C PRO A 823 3.69 37.03 2.44
N ILE A 824 3.00 37.00 1.31
CA ILE A 824 2.80 35.79 0.49
C ILE A 824 4.11 35.11 0.05
N THR A 825 5.24 35.80 0.16
CA THR A 825 6.57 35.27 -0.11
C THR A 825 7.15 34.47 1.05
N SER A 826 6.53 34.55 2.23
CA SER A 826 6.85 33.76 3.42
C SER A 826 5.91 32.55 3.46
N ALA A 827 6.17 31.61 2.57
CA ALA A 827 5.40 30.38 2.39
C ALA A 827 6.32 29.17 2.56
N ASP A 828 5.79 28.10 3.15
CA ASP A 828 6.39 26.78 3.03
C ASP A 828 6.31 26.32 1.56
N SER A 829 7.28 25.54 1.09
CA SER A 829 7.37 25.22 -0.34
C SER A 829 7.81 23.80 -0.63
N ASN A 830 7.04 23.11 -1.46
CA ASN A 830 7.38 21.80 -2.02
C ASN A 830 8.62 21.79 -2.94
N THR A 831 9.27 22.94 -3.14
CA THR A 831 10.52 23.04 -3.90
C THR A 831 11.74 23.33 -3.03
N VAL A 832 11.56 23.80 -1.80
CA VAL A 832 12.64 24.21 -0.90
C VAL A 832 12.35 23.69 0.50
N ALA A 833 13.27 22.88 1.04
CA ALA A 833 13.10 22.34 2.38
C ALA A 833 13.02 23.47 3.42
N GLY A 834 12.00 23.42 4.27
CA GLY A 834 11.78 24.40 5.31
C GLY A 834 10.45 24.17 6.03
N SER A 835 10.09 25.12 6.87
CA SER A 835 8.79 25.21 7.55
C SER A 835 8.50 26.68 7.83
N LEU A 836 7.23 27.02 8.06
CA LEU A 836 6.87 28.32 8.56
C LEU A 836 7.01 28.32 10.09
N CYS A 837 7.78 29.26 10.65
CA CYS A 837 8.16 29.24 12.06
C CYS A 837 8.08 30.62 12.69
N ARG A 838 7.69 30.69 13.97
CA ARG A 838 7.82 31.91 14.77
C ARG A 838 9.28 32.24 15.00
N SER A 839 9.67 33.47 14.70
CA SER A 839 11.01 34.02 14.86
C SER A 839 10.96 35.38 15.53
N PRO A 840 11.50 35.50 16.75
CA PRO A 840 12.14 34.47 17.56
C PRO A 840 11.16 33.41 18.14
N ASN A 841 11.67 32.22 18.49
CA ASN A 841 10.85 31.11 19.02
C ASN A 841 9.91 31.52 20.17
N GLY A 842 8.62 31.23 20.02
CA GLY A 842 7.60 31.50 21.03
C GLY A 842 7.27 32.98 21.25
N GLN A 843 7.80 33.86 20.40
CA GLN A 843 7.47 35.28 20.45
C GLN A 843 6.13 35.53 19.76
N ASP A 844 5.30 36.32 20.42
CA ASP A 844 4.04 36.77 19.88
C ASP A 844 3.82 38.23 20.20
N THR A 845 3.80 39.04 19.15
CA THR A 845 3.56 40.48 19.18
C THR A 845 2.18 40.85 18.65
N ASP A 846 1.32 39.85 18.41
CA ASP A 846 0.06 39.97 17.69
C ASP A 846 0.25 40.56 16.27
N ASP A 847 1.40 40.34 15.63
CA ASP A 847 1.70 40.78 14.25
C ASP A 847 2.44 39.69 13.47
N ALA A 848 1.71 39.02 12.57
CA ALA A 848 2.24 37.87 11.83
C ALA A 848 3.46 38.22 10.95
N ALA A 849 3.51 39.43 10.39
CA ALA A 849 4.66 39.86 9.59
C ALA A 849 5.91 40.17 10.44
N ALA A 850 5.75 40.42 11.74
CA ALA A 850 6.85 40.61 12.67
C ALA A 850 7.33 39.29 13.28
N ASP A 851 6.42 38.33 13.48
CA ASP A 851 6.69 37.13 14.25
C ASP A 851 6.98 35.88 13.41
N TRP A 852 6.67 35.84 12.11
CA TRP A 852 6.83 34.61 11.31
C TRP A 852 7.83 34.76 10.14
N ARG A 853 8.58 33.68 9.88
CA ARG A 853 9.48 33.54 8.72
C ARG A 853 9.54 32.09 8.23
N VAL A 854 10.16 31.88 7.07
CA VAL A 854 10.52 30.52 6.61
C VAL A 854 11.83 30.10 7.29
N CYS A 855 11.77 29.02 8.07
CA CYS A 855 12.94 28.37 8.66
C CYS A 855 13.54 27.35 7.66
N PRO A 856 14.88 27.27 7.52
CA PRO A 856 15.52 26.39 6.55
C PRO A 856 15.56 24.90 6.96
N ALA A 857 15.14 24.59 8.18
CA ALA A 857 15.02 23.23 8.69
C ALA A 857 13.89 23.19 9.71
N SER A 858 13.11 22.10 9.69
CA SER A 858 12.06 21.91 10.68
C SER A 858 12.64 21.58 12.06
N SER A 859 11.98 22.07 13.11
CA SER A 859 12.43 21.96 14.49
C SER A 859 11.42 21.25 15.41
N ALA A 860 10.50 20.46 14.87
CA ALA A 860 9.45 19.77 15.64
C ALA A 860 9.89 19.23 17.02
N GLY A 861 9.41 19.89 18.07
CA GLY A 861 9.69 19.60 19.48
C GLY A 861 10.92 20.30 20.07
N LEU A 862 11.54 21.23 19.34
CA LEU A 862 12.74 21.97 19.70
C LEU A 862 12.56 23.48 19.44
N PRO A 863 13.42 24.34 20.01
CA PRO A 863 13.40 25.76 19.68
C PRO A 863 13.62 26.01 18.18
N ASN A 864 12.78 26.87 17.60
CA ASN A 864 12.94 27.32 16.22
C ASN A 864 14.35 27.92 15.99
N PRO A 865 14.99 27.63 14.84
CA PRO A 865 16.33 28.10 14.52
C PRO A 865 16.42 29.62 14.29
#